data_AF-I3R330-F1
#
_entry.id   AF-I3R330-F1
#
_cell.length_a   1.000
_cell.length_b   1.000
_cell.length_c   1.000
_cell.angle_alpha   90.00
_cell.angle_beta   90.00
_cell.angle_gamma   90.00
#
_symmetry.space_group_name_H-M   'P 1'
#
loop_
_entity.id
_entity.type
_entity.pdbx_description
1 polymer ?
#
loop_
_entity_poly.entity_id
_entity_poly.type
_entity_poly.pdbx_seq_one_letter_code
_entity_poly.pdbx_strand_id
1 'polypeptide(L)'
;MSVLLVAMIFASTLAPFVGIATAAPSGLVGVPDANVSEDFPVDSNPSLRAADLEGSVMASDHAESLEVIATTPDRASDYVNGTTVGGGETVLVLRDDVHSTGRTVAIDAGALRDALGYTPERVFGTHDDGSEWSSPVRYEGGLLLFDVAHFSSNVVTFSGTVEVTATAATNGTSLDYSLNSVDAASNLTVEFTGRNAKGWDNESATGVTDGDSIPLSIGGDVNPSGPSANGKPVVEVSSQDGATGTHWTGSADNTGYLVYGGDNYGEIGFDLGYTKVSGITLPLNNKGDHIIDVYLINEAPDSKYGEADATLVKQDWSPSSSGNQTISFSPVDVDPTKPVTFEFVVTNSASGGLELDTNSTLDDDIDGYLASYGGAYVVPRKSYLHGAPGTFNASVTGPSGTIDLSTTNGTARGELPLTSSTSSISFSDSDGYSYGVDILLEEQTATSDPGIGLNGHTQTYSGSLAEGESVTVPMNDSWLTTGTNNVTVTTGSAPSADAPRPVVDVVLNHTAQDDQTVTYSGGKWTESYNVSRTYSTDTKDSILTIPFASNVASLKNIERRTNGGSWSTVAPGDYSLDGTTLTVELGTVDGGDTVSIRTTGQRVVAVNGSLTVTDPTPLGERLDSEIRIDSWSNDSYISLGGSPDEGRLHYTYNESFGDTEFDKVTSTGYHRLHLPGASTSSTFRVSTIPVRVNVATGESRFRITEPSTTEPKISVSPGAHTSDGVTYTFLSPSAGDKYILYSTTVGTQRDSALAEETVSLKDDDSEEILVIRKSESSDATGSGGFFTDGGSVASAAGDYVPAMPVLNPGLVAAIVLVIIAGAIAYTERRVSSSRTTPVYERPMVLLALVVAGFVGVLLISPESITGPIQSALDTALPLAAVLGVMLAAGGLGYWWYTRRKARIAEAKAPETVFQIGGDKK
;
A
#
# COMPACT_ATOMS: atom_id res chain seq x y z
N MET A 1 47.91 -2.13 -42.57
CA MET A 1 46.65 -1.49 -42.15
C MET A 1 46.58 -1.66 -40.64
N SER A 2 46.95 -0.64 -39.86
CA SER A 2 46.12 0.51 -39.47
C SER A 2 45.22 0.14 -38.28
N VAL A 3 45.13 0.84 -37.13
CA VAL A 3 45.73 2.05 -36.52
C VAL A 3 45.40 1.90 -35.01
N LEU A 4 46.40 1.77 -34.14
CA LEU A 4 46.87 2.73 -33.10
C LEU A 4 45.82 3.33 -32.14
N LEU A 5 45.89 2.86 -30.90
CA LEU A 5 45.32 3.38 -29.66
C LEU A 5 46.29 4.42 -29.06
N VAL A 6 45.81 5.60 -28.67
CA VAL A 6 46.55 6.55 -27.84
C VAL A 6 45.72 6.84 -26.60
N ALA A 7 46.12 6.26 -25.47
CA ALA A 7 45.73 6.68 -24.14
C ALA A 7 46.88 7.55 -23.60
N MET A 8 46.66 8.85 -23.46
CA MET A 8 47.60 9.74 -22.78
C MET A 8 47.46 9.59 -21.27
N ILE A 9 48.53 9.13 -20.64
CA ILE A 9 48.78 9.31 -19.21
C ILE A 9 49.30 10.74 -19.04
N PHE A 10 48.48 11.63 -18.50
CA PHE A 10 48.98 12.87 -17.90
C PHE A 10 49.40 12.57 -16.47
N ALA A 11 50.71 12.44 -16.27
CA ALA A 11 51.34 12.63 -14.97
C ALA A 11 51.68 14.13 -14.87
N SER A 12 50.82 14.92 -14.22
CA SER A 12 51.15 16.27 -13.79
C SER A 12 51.56 16.22 -12.32
N THR A 13 52.87 16.40 -12.09
CA THR A 13 53.43 16.75 -10.79
C THR A 13 52.97 18.16 -10.43
N LEU A 14 51.95 18.29 -9.57
CA LEU A 14 51.64 19.54 -8.89
C LEU A 14 52.29 19.50 -7.51
N ALA A 15 53.31 20.34 -7.33
CA ALA A 15 53.76 20.75 -6.02
C ALA A 15 52.62 21.53 -5.34
N PRO A 16 52.35 21.33 -4.04
CA PRO A 16 51.39 22.17 -3.34
C PRO A 16 51.96 23.58 -3.27
N PHE A 17 51.28 24.54 -3.91
CA PHE A 17 51.37 25.93 -3.49
C PHE A 17 50.72 25.99 -2.11
N VAL A 18 51.52 26.21 -1.07
CA VAL A 18 51.02 26.56 0.26
C VAL A 18 50.47 27.99 0.17
N GLY A 19 49.18 28.10 -0.14
CA GLY A 19 48.40 29.27 0.23
C GLY A 19 48.46 29.41 1.75
N ILE A 20 48.64 30.63 2.22
CA ILE A 20 48.67 30.94 3.66
C ILE A 20 47.25 30.69 4.18
N ALA A 21 46.98 29.49 4.68
CA ALA A 21 45.74 29.20 5.38
C ALA A 21 45.65 30.15 6.57
N THR A 22 44.67 31.05 6.53
CA THR A 22 44.15 31.69 7.73
C THR A 22 43.81 30.57 8.73
N ALA A 23 44.25 30.71 9.98
CA ALA A 23 44.02 29.68 10.99
C ALA A 23 42.50 29.41 11.08
N ALA A 24 42.10 28.20 10.70
CA ALA A 24 40.70 27.78 10.72
C ALA A 24 40.14 27.94 12.14
N PRO A 25 38.93 28.51 12.31
CA PRO A 25 38.24 28.50 13.61
C PRO A 25 38.16 27.07 14.15
N SER A 26 38.30 26.92 15.47
CA SER A 26 38.31 25.60 16.12
C SER A 26 37.03 24.84 15.82
N GLY A 27 37.15 23.63 15.28
CA GLY A 27 36.01 22.74 15.01
C GLY A 27 35.44 22.82 13.60
N LEU A 28 36.07 23.54 12.66
CA LEU A 28 35.71 23.52 11.24
C LEU A 28 36.75 22.79 10.41
N VAL A 29 36.30 22.01 9.42
CA VAL A 29 37.13 21.26 8.46
C VAL A 29 36.86 21.79 7.06
N GLY A 30 37.91 21.94 6.24
CA GLY A 30 37.79 22.40 4.86
C GLY A 30 36.99 21.42 3.99
N VAL A 31 36.06 21.95 3.19
CA VAL A 31 35.35 21.19 2.16
C VAL A 31 36.33 20.88 1.02
N PRO A 32 36.40 19.63 0.52
CA PRO A 32 37.25 19.30 -0.60
C PRO A 32 36.93 20.16 -1.83
N ASP A 33 37.94 20.69 -2.52
CA ASP A 33 37.75 21.51 -3.73
C ASP A 33 36.95 20.79 -4.83
N ALA A 34 37.05 19.45 -4.88
CA ALA A 34 36.28 18.62 -5.81
C ALA A 34 34.76 18.69 -5.59
N ASN A 35 34.32 19.15 -4.41
CA ASN A 35 32.93 19.33 -4.05
C ASN A 35 32.49 20.81 -4.19
N VAL A 36 33.37 21.71 -4.63
CA VAL A 36 33.03 23.11 -4.92
C VAL A 36 32.93 23.25 -6.44
N SER A 37 31.76 23.65 -6.95
CA SER A 37 31.49 23.70 -8.39
C SER A 37 30.69 24.94 -8.78
N GLU A 38 30.56 25.18 -10.09
CA GLU A 38 29.77 26.28 -10.63
C GLU A 38 28.78 25.78 -11.69
N ASP A 39 27.58 26.35 -11.68
CA ASP A 39 26.54 26.11 -12.68
C ASP A 39 25.93 27.44 -13.13
N PHE A 40 26.59 28.09 -14.10
CA PHE A 40 26.10 29.34 -14.67
C PHE A 40 25.72 29.18 -16.15
N PRO A 41 24.84 30.05 -16.69
CA PRO A 41 24.61 30.14 -18.14
C PRO A 41 25.90 30.36 -18.93
N VAL A 42 25.97 29.75 -20.13
CA VAL A 42 27.09 29.95 -21.06
C VAL A 42 27.20 31.45 -21.40
N ASP A 43 28.43 31.99 -21.41
CA ASP A 43 28.76 33.41 -21.60
C ASP A 43 28.33 34.39 -20.48
N SER A 44 27.96 33.87 -19.30
CA SER A 44 27.75 34.71 -18.11
C SER A 44 29.07 35.11 -17.44
N ASN A 45 29.07 36.27 -16.79
CA ASN A 45 30.21 36.76 -16.01
C ASN A 45 29.80 37.03 -14.55
N PRO A 46 29.56 35.96 -13.76
CA PRO A 46 29.10 36.07 -12.38
C PRO A 46 30.15 36.75 -11.48
N SER A 47 29.67 37.39 -10.41
CA SER A 47 30.51 38.12 -9.46
C SER A 47 31.22 37.23 -8.43
N LEU A 48 30.78 35.96 -8.30
CA LEU A 48 31.38 34.94 -7.44
C LEU A 48 31.48 33.63 -8.24
N ARG A 49 32.68 33.06 -8.37
CA ARG A 49 32.93 31.79 -9.06
C ARG A 49 33.33 30.69 -8.09
N ALA A 50 33.26 29.44 -8.52
CA ALA A 50 33.72 28.30 -7.73
C ALA A 50 35.19 28.46 -7.28
N ALA A 51 36.05 28.93 -8.19
CA ALA A 51 37.47 29.17 -7.91
C ALA A 51 37.74 30.22 -6.81
N ASP A 52 36.78 31.12 -6.55
CA ASP A 52 36.88 32.10 -5.45
C ASP A 52 36.51 31.47 -4.09
N LEU A 53 35.92 30.27 -4.11
CA LEU A 53 35.44 29.52 -2.94
C LEU A 53 36.31 28.30 -2.64
N GLU A 54 36.94 27.69 -3.65
CA GLU A 54 37.90 26.58 -3.51
C GLU A 54 38.96 26.88 -2.43
N GLY A 55 39.19 25.90 -1.54
CA GLY A 55 40.12 26.01 -0.42
C GLY A 55 39.69 26.92 0.73
N SER A 56 38.54 27.60 0.63
CA SER A 56 38.07 28.59 1.62
C SER A 56 36.76 28.23 2.31
N VAL A 57 35.98 27.29 1.75
CA VAL A 57 34.76 26.79 2.37
C VAL A 57 35.09 25.75 3.43
N MET A 58 34.45 25.85 4.59
CA MET A 58 34.62 24.91 5.70
C MET A 58 33.25 24.52 6.30
N ALA A 59 33.19 23.36 6.94
CA ALA A 59 32.00 22.88 7.65
C ALA A 59 32.36 22.30 9.02
N SER A 60 31.45 22.38 9.99
CA SER A 60 31.65 21.81 11.33
C SER A 60 31.63 20.30 11.36
N ASP A 61 30.83 19.68 10.49
CA ASP A 61 30.66 18.24 10.36
C ASP A 61 30.47 17.85 8.89
N HIS A 62 30.94 16.65 8.54
CA HIS A 62 30.78 16.03 7.23
C HIS A 62 31.20 16.93 6.06
N ALA A 63 32.35 17.60 6.19
CA ALA A 63 32.89 18.45 5.13
C ALA A 63 33.21 17.66 3.85
N GLU A 64 33.49 16.36 3.99
CA GLU A 64 33.84 15.44 2.90
C GLU A 64 32.70 15.13 1.92
N SER A 65 31.44 15.28 2.35
CA SER A 65 30.23 15.03 1.54
C SER A 65 29.48 16.30 1.16
N LEU A 66 29.83 17.44 1.75
CA LEU A 66 29.21 18.72 1.44
C LEU A 66 29.64 19.21 0.05
N GLU A 67 28.68 19.41 -0.83
CA GLU A 67 28.78 20.02 -2.15
C GLU A 67 28.32 21.49 -2.10
N VAL A 68 29.11 22.39 -2.68
CA VAL A 68 28.85 23.84 -2.74
C VAL A 68 28.83 24.27 -4.21
N ILE A 69 27.68 24.72 -4.71
CA ILE A 69 27.51 25.08 -6.11
C ILE A 69 27.23 26.58 -6.24
N ALA A 70 28.09 27.33 -6.94
CA ALA A 70 27.82 28.72 -7.28
C ALA A 70 26.96 28.82 -8.55
N THR A 71 25.83 29.51 -8.49
CA THR A 71 24.85 29.55 -9.59
C THR A 71 23.99 30.83 -9.58
N THR A 72 23.01 30.94 -10.48
CA THR A 72 22.00 32.02 -10.50
C THR A 72 20.67 31.57 -9.87
N PRO A 73 19.81 32.47 -9.36
CA PRO A 73 18.50 32.10 -8.81
C PRO A 73 17.65 31.22 -9.74
N ASP A 74 17.64 31.54 -11.04
CA ASP A 74 16.87 30.78 -12.03
C ASP A 74 17.35 29.32 -12.15
N ARG A 75 18.67 29.08 -12.16
CA ARG A 75 19.24 27.72 -12.20
C ARG A 75 19.16 27.01 -10.86
N ALA A 76 19.29 27.75 -9.77
CA ALA A 76 19.11 27.23 -8.43
C ALA A 76 17.72 26.59 -8.24
N SER A 77 16.69 27.09 -8.92
CA SER A 77 15.34 26.51 -8.88
C SER A 77 15.29 25.05 -9.37
N ASP A 78 16.20 24.63 -10.24
CA ASP A 78 16.30 23.23 -10.69
C ASP A 78 16.80 22.29 -9.57
N TYR A 79 17.48 22.83 -8.56
CA TYR A 79 17.98 22.13 -7.37
C TYR A 79 17.01 22.19 -6.18
N VAL A 80 15.86 22.89 -6.29
CA VAL A 80 14.81 22.94 -5.25
C VAL A 80 13.43 22.64 -5.84
N ASN A 81 13.36 21.64 -6.71
CA ASN A 81 12.13 21.14 -7.35
C ASN A 81 11.26 22.24 -7.99
N GLY A 82 11.88 23.26 -8.59
CA GLY A 82 11.18 24.36 -9.27
C GLY A 82 10.67 25.47 -8.34
N THR A 83 11.07 25.48 -7.07
CA THR A 83 10.74 26.58 -6.16
C THR A 83 11.53 27.84 -6.54
N THR A 84 10.85 28.99 -6.62
CA THR A 84 11.49 30.27 -6.91
C THR A 84 12.44 30.65 -5.79
N VAL A 85 13.72 30.81 -6.12
CA VAL A 85 14.75 31.34 -5.23
C VAL A 85 14.74 32.87 -5.38
N GLY A 86 14.76 33.62 -4.28
CA GLY A 86 14.68 35.09 -4.29
C GLY A 86 15.85 35.80 -5.00
N GLY A 87 15.75 37.13 -5.15
CA GLY A 87 16.58 37.93 -6.08
C GLY A 87 18.07 38.17 -5.74
N GLY A 88 18.93 38.14 -6.76
CA GLY A 88 20.38 38.42 -6.71
C GLY A 88 21.06 38.00 -8.02
N GLU A 89 22.32 38.39 -8.27
CA GLU A 89 23.06 37.94 -9.47
C GLU A 89 23.73 36.57 -9.28
N THR A 90 24.08 36.21 -8.04
CA THR A 90 24.71 34.92 -7.69
C THR A 90 24.09 34.38 -6.39
N VAL A 91 23.87 33.07 -6.34
CA VAL A 91 23.41 32.29 -5.16
C VAL A 91 24.31 31.06 -4.99
N LEU A 92 24.27 30.46 -3.81
CA LEU A 92 25.02 29.25 -3.51
C LEU A 92 24.04 28.12 -3.16
N VAL A 93 24.29 26.93 -3.68
CA VAL A 93 23.55 25.71 -3.31
C VAL A 93 24.44 24.89 -2.39
N LEU A 94 23.92 24.49 -1.23
CA LEU A 94 24.57 23.51 -0.35
C LEU A 94 23.81 22.21 -0.46
N ARG A 95 24.53 21.17 -0.86
CA ARG A 95 23.97 19.85 -1.05
C ARG A 95 24.83 18.84 -0.32
N ASP A 96 24.19 17.91 0.37
CA ASP A 96 24.86 16.77 0.95
C ASP A 96 23.92 15.59 0.77
N ASP A 97 24.31 14.61 -0.04
CA ASP A 97 23.52 13.43 -0.38
C ASP A 97 23.79 12.25 0.57
N VAL A 98 24.69 12.42 1.55
CA VAL A 98 25.09 11.38 2.49
C VAL A 98 24.64 11.71 3.92
N HIS A 99 24.70 12.99 4.31
CA HIS A 99 24.48 13.45 5.68
C HIS A 99 23.55 14.66 5.74
N SER A 100 22.46 14.58 6.50
CA SER A 100 21.48 15.68 6.67
C SER A 100 21.63 16.46 7.98
N THR A 101 22.60 16.10 8.84
CA THR A 101 22.89 16.78 10.12
C THR A 101 23.13 18.27 9.90
N GLY A 102 22.46 19.10 10.71
CA GLY A 102 22.69 20.54 10.71
C GLY A 102 24.15 20.82 11.03
N ARG A 103 24.73 21.82 10.38
CA ARG A 103 26.15 22.12 10.48
C ARG A 103 26.40 23.61 10.33
N THR A 104 27.48 24.08 10.91
CA THR A 104 27.98 25.43 10.64
C THR A 104 28.78 25.38 9.34
N VAL A 105 28.42 26.24 8.38
CA VAL A 105 29.17 26.45 7.15
C VAL A 105 29.90 27.78 7.25
N ALA A 106 31.17 27.79 6.88
CA ALA A 106 32.01 28.97 6.83
C ALA A 106 32.48 29.22 5.39
N ILE A 107 32.37 30.46 4.94
CA ILE A 107 32.76 30.90 3.59
C ILE A 107 33.65 32.13 3.73
N ASP A 108 34.58 32.35 2.79
CA ASP A 108 35.41 33.55 2.79
C ASP A 108 34.57 34.84 2.74
N ALA A 109 34.66 35.65 3.80
CA ALA A 109 33.90 36.88 3.89
C ALA A 109 34.40 37.96 2.91
N GLY A 110 35.67 37.89 2.50
CA GLY A 110 36.27 38.76 1.50
C GLY A 110 35.71 38.49 0.11
N ALA A 111 35.72 37.22 -0.32
CA ALA A 111 35.13 36.78 -1.59
C ALA A 111 33.66 37.16 -1.69
N LEU A 112 32.88 36.93 -0.62
CA LEU A 112 31.47 37.33 -0.56
C LEU A 112 31.28 38.86 -0.61
N ARG A 113 32.09 39.62 0.13
CA ARG A 113 32.02 41.09 0.10
C ARG A 113 32.39 41.64 -1.28
N ASP A 114 33.40 41.08 -1.92
CA ASP A 114 33.87 41.52 -3.23
C ASP A 114 32.83 41.19 -4.32
N ALA A 115 32.12 40.06 -4.17
CA ALA A 115 31.03 39.66 -5.05
C ALA A 115 29.72 40.45 -4.86
N LEU A 116 29.38 40.80 -3.63
CA LEU A 116 28.09 41.42 -3.28
C LEU A 116 28.18 42.96 -3.14
N GLY A 117 29.40 43.49 -2.95
CA GLY A 117 29.66 44.89 -2.64
C GLY A 117 29.33 45.31 -1.20
N TYR A 118 28.90 44.38 -0.34
CA TYR A 118 28.63 44.59 1.08
C TYR A 118 28.81 43.29 1.88
N THR A 119 28.88 43.40 3.20
CA THR A 119 28.95 42.26 4.13
C THR A 119 27.54 41.89 4.63
N PRO A 120 27.02 40.67 4.36
CA PRO A 120 25.69 40.25 4.81
C PRO A 120 25.56 40.22 6.35
N GLU A 121 24.37 40.47 6.90
CA GLU A 121 24.08 40.27 8.34
C GLU A 121 23.25 39.00 8.60
N ARG A 122 22.63 38.44 7.54
CA ARG A 122 21.86 37.20 7.55
C ARG A 122 22.04 36.48 6.23
N VAL A 123 21.87 35.17 6.25
CA VAL A 123 21.62 34.34 5.08
C VAL A 123 20.16 33.93 5.05
N PHE A 124 19.60 33.78 3.85
CA PHE A 124 18.26 33.29 3.61
C PHE A 124 18.37 32.06 2.72
N GLY A 125 17.44 31.12 2.84
CA GLY A 125 17.39 30.00 1.93
C GLY A 125 16.01 29.42 1.77
N THR A 126 15.92 28.53 0.81
CA THR A 126 14.69 27.85 0.41
C THR A 126 14.99 26.36 0.35
N HIS A 127 14.12 25.58 0.97
CA HIS A 127 14.19 24.12 0.96
C HIS A 127 13.62 23.55 -0.33
N ASP A 128 13.90 22.27 -0.59
CA ASP A 128 13.32 21.50 -1.69
C ASP A 128 11.78 21.35 -1.59
N ASP A 129 11.22 21.46 -0.37
CA ASP A 129 9.77 21.53 -0.10
C ASP A 129 9.17 22.95 -0.25
N GLY A 130 10.03 23.92 -0.56
CA GLY A 130 9.70 25.32 -0.80
C GLY A 130 9.52 26.19 0.45
N SER A 131 9.75 25.65 1.66
CA SER A 131 9.78 26.46 2.87
C SER A 131 11.03 27.35 2.94
N GLU A 132 10.87 28.56 3.47
CA GLU A 132 11.96 29.55 3.61
C GLU A 132 12.55 29.52 5.02
N TRP A 133 13.86 29.69 5.12
CA TRP A 133 14.59 29.80 6.37
C TRP A 133 15.57 30.97 6.33
N SER A 134 16.08 31.34 7.51
CA SER A 134 17.18 32.29 7.58
C SER A 134 18.03 32.11 8.83
N SER A 135 19.34 32.29 8.69
CA SER A 135 20.29 32.25 9.80
C SER A 135 21.00 33.59 9.95
N PRO A 136 21.22 34.09 11.18
CA PRO A 136 22.19 35.15 11.40
C PRO A 136 23.60 34.68 10.98
N VAL A 137 24.44 35.63 10.56
CA VAL A 137 25.84 35.33 10.24
C VAL A 137 26.76 35.82 11.34
N ARG A 138 27.85 35.09 11.57
CA ARG A 138 28.95 35.43 12.47
C ARG A 138 30.22 35.64 11.65
N TYR A 139 31.09 36.56 12.06
CA TYR A 139 32.37 36.79 11.38
C TYR A 139 33.53 36.41 12.30
N GLU A 140 34.33 35.44 11.89
CA GLU A 140 35.47 34.95 12.67
C GLU A 140 36.62 34.57 11.73
N GLY A 141 37.85 35.01 12.05
CA GLY A 141 39.04 34.63 11.27
C GLY A 141 39.07 35.07 9.80
N GLY A 142 38.22 36.01 9.38
CA GLY A 142 38.04 36.40 7.97
C GLY A 142 36.98 35.58 7.22
N LEU A 143 36.31 34.66 7.89
CA LEU A 143 35.21 33.85 7.37
C LEU A 143 33.86 34.40 7.84
N LEU A 144 32.83 34.20 7.02
CA LEU A 144 31.42 34.36 7.34
C LEU A 144 30.86 32.98 7.68
N LEU A 145 30.42 32.80 8.93
CA LEU A 145 29.88 31.57 9.48
C LEU A 145 28.36 31.68 9.63
N PHE A 146 27.63 30.65 9.25
CA PHE A 146 26.19 30.55 9.47
C PHE A 146 25.79 29.11 9.71
N ASP A 147 24.69 28.91 10.42
CA ASP A 147 24.20 27.58 10.74
C ASP A 147 23.17 27.17 9.68
N VAL A 148 23.41 26.03 9.04
CA VAL A 148 22.46 25.39 8.15
C VAL A 148 21.65 24.43 9.01
N ALA A 149 20.36 24.73 9.16
CA ALA A 149 19.47 23.89 9.95
C ALA A 149 19.34 22.49 9.34
N HIS A 150 19.13 21.51 10.21
CA HIS A 150 18.90 20.11 9.88
C HIS A 150 17.50 19.93 9.26
N PHE A 151 17.43 19.37 8.04
CA PHE A 151 16.18 18.85 7.48
C PHE A 151 16.41 17.37 7.28
N SER A 152 15.99 16.56 8.25
CA SER A 152 15.98 15.13 7.99
C SER A 152 14.70 14.75 7.29
N SER A 153 14.87 14.08 6.17
CA SER A 153 13.82 13.30 5.53
C SER A 153 13.84 11.88 6.07
N ASN A 154 12.69 11.22 6.06
CA ASN A 154 12.58 9.78 6.23
C ASN A 154 11.50 9.24 5.30
N VAL A 155 11.55 7.94 5.01
CA VAL A 155 10.52 7.29 4.20
C VAL A 155 9.47 6.70 5.14
N VAL A 156 8.24 7.18 5.04
CA VAL A 156 7.08 6.56 5.69
C VAL A 156 6.34 5.72 4.68
N THR A 157 5.78 4.60 5.13
CA THR A 157 5.11 3.64 4.24
C THR A 157 3.63 3.60 4.56
N PHE A 158 2.79 3.80 3.55
CA PHE A 158 1.37 3.51 3.62
C PHE A 158 1.09 2.21 2.86
N SER A 159 0.38 1.28 3.48
CA SER A 159 -0.03 0.02 2.86
C SER A 159 -1.51 -0.26 3.12
N GLY A 160 -2.15 -1.05 2.26
CA GLY A 160 -3.52 -1.53 2.47
C GLY A 160 -3.96 -2.47 1.34
N THR A 161 -5.19 -2.97 1.41
CA THR A 161 -5.76 -3.89 0.42
C THR A 161 -6.77 -3.18 -0.47
N VAL A 162 -6.57 -3.26 -1.77
CA VAL A 162 -7.52 -2.78 -2.78
C VAL A 162 -8.33 -3.97 -3.29
N GLU A 163 -9.65 -3.82 -3.29
CA GLU A 163 -10.62 -4.83 -3.76
C GLU A 163 -11.52 -4.19 -4.82
N VAL A 164 -11.59 -4.80 -6.00
CA VAL A 164 -12.45 -4.35 -7.11
C VAL A 164 -13.40 -5.48 -7.46
N THR A 165 -14.70 -5.22 -7.36
CA THR A 165 -15.75 -6.23 -7.55
C THR A 165 -16.63 -5.95 -8.76
N ALA A 166 -17.01 -7.00 -9.50
CA ALA A 166 -18.04 -6.94 -10.52
C ALA A 166 -19.02 -8.10 -10.32
N THR A 167 -20.32 -7.81 -10.28
CA THR A 167 -21.37 -8.81 -10.05
C THR A 167 -22.17 -9.09 -11.32
N ALA A 168 -22.40 -10.36 -11.65
CA ALA A 168 -23.07 -10.82 -12.86
C ALA A 168 -22.49 -10.15 -14.13
N ALA A 169 -21.16 -10.02 -14.16
CA ALA A 169 -20.44 -9.41 -15.26
C ALA A 169 -20.60 -10.26 -16.52
N THR A 170 -20.92 -9.58 -17.62
CA THR A 170 -20.99 -10.18 -18.97
C THR A 170 -19.69 -9.95 -19.71
N ASN A 171 -19.45 -10.70 -20.79
CA ASN A 171 -18.30 -10.47 -21.66
C ASN A 171 -18.20 -9.01 -22.14
N GLY A 172 -17.07 -8.36 -21.84
CA GLY A 172 -16.82 -6.96 -22.17
C GLY A 172 -17.21 -5.94 -21.09
N THR A 173 -17.66 -6.40 -19.92
CA THR A 173 -17.86 -5.51 -18.76
C THR A 173 -16.53 -4.87 -18.37
N SER A 174 -16.46 -3.54 -18.26
CA SER A 174 -15.22 -2.85 -17.88
C SER A 174 -15.40 -2.00 -16.61
N LEU A 175 -14.36 -1.96 -15.79
CA LEU A 175 -14.26 -1.14 -14.58
C LEU A 175 -12.90 -0.44 -14.56
N ASP A 176 -12.84 0.75 -13.98
CA ASP A 176 -11.59 1.49 -13.79
C ASP A 176 -11.38 1.78 -12.31
N TYR A 177 -10.13 1.70 -11.86
CA TYR A 177 -9.73 2.14 -10.53
C TYR A 177 -8.35 2.79 -10.58
N SER A 178 -8.03 3.66 -9.64
CA SER A 178 -6.77 4.42 -9.65
C SER A 178 -5.89 4.08 -8.46
N LEU A 179 -4.58 3.99 -8.70
CA LEU A 179 -3.54 3.79 -7.69
C LEU A 179 -2.61 5.00 -7.64
N ASN A 180 -2.26 5.45 -6.44
CA ASN A 180 -1.31 6.56 -6.27
C ASN A 180 0.13 6.14 -6.55
N SER A 181 0.48 4.90 -6.20
CA SER A 181 1.78 4.30 -6.41
C SER A 181 1.64 2.78 -6.50
N VAL A 182 2.61 2.14 -7.15
CA VAL A 182 2.77 0.68 -7.25
C VAL A 182 4.11 0.21 -6.70
N ASP A 183 4.86 1.07 -6.00
CA ASP A 183 6.28 0.85 -5.62
C ASP A 183 6.55 -0.49 -4.93
N ALA A 184 5.55 -1.03 -4.21
CA ALA A 184 5.58 -2.39 -3.67
C ALA A 184 4.19 -3.07 -3.66
N ALA A 185 3.36 -2.79 -4.65
CA ALA A 185 2.10 -3.53 -4.80
C ALA A 185 2.38 -5.03 -4.98
N SER A 186 1.59 -5.88 -4.33
CA SER A 186 1.83 -7.32 -4.29
C SER A 186 0.55 -8.14 -4.10
N ASN A 187 0.65 -9.46 -4.28
CA ASN A 187 -0.44 -10.41 -4.08
C ASN A 187 -1.65 -10.15 -5.00
N LEU A 188 -1.40 -9.73 -6.24
CA LEU A 188 -2.45 -9.55 -7.23
C LEU A 188 -3.09 -10.89 -7.56
N THR A 189 -4.37 -10.99 -7.25
CA THR A 189 -5.20 -12.17 -7.44
C THR A 189 -6.55 -11.77 -7.99
N VAL A 190 -7.18 -12.69 -8.71
CA VAL A 190 -8.58 -12.58 -9.12
C VAL A 190 -9.32 -13.82 -8.65
N GLU A 191 -10.48 -13.62 -8.05
CA GLU A 191 -11.44 -14.67 -7.76
C GLU A 191 -12.59 -14.58 -8.76
N PHE A 192 -12.88 -15.69 -9.43
CA PHE A 192 -14.07 -15.86 -10.26
C PHE A 192 -15.07 -16.73 -9.50
N THR A 193 -16.30 -16.27 -9.37
CA THR A 193 -17.41 -17.06 -8.82
C THR A 193 -18.48 -17.29 -9.89
N GLY A 194 -18.83 -18.56 -10.11
CA GLY A 194 -19.81 -18.97 -11.11
C GLY A 194 -21.22 -18.47 -10.78
N ARG A 195 -21.94 -18.04 -11.81
CA ARG A 195 -23.36 -17.66 -11.75
C ARG A 195 -24.08 -18.08 -13.03
N ASN A 196 -25.21 -18.75 -12.87
CA ASN A 196 -26.07 -19.16 -13.97
C ASN A 196 -26.78 -17.93 -14.56
N ALA A 197 -26.53 -17.68 -15.84
CA ALA A 197 -27.34 -16.75 -16.62
C ALA A 197 -28.68 -17.39 -16.93
N LYS A 198 -29.76 -16.59 -16.92
CA LYS A 198 -31.13 -17.08 -17.10
C LYS A 198 -31.87 -16.30 -18.17
N GLY A 199 -32.76 -16.99 -18.90
CA GLY A 199 -33.63 -16.37 -19.91
C GLY A 199 -34.86 -17.23 -20.17
N TRP A 200 -36.03 -16.60 -20.29
CA TRP A 200 -37.27 -17.29 -20.62
C TRP A 200 -37.27 -17.76 -22.08
N ASP A 201 -37.61 -19.02 -22.31
CA ASP A 201 -37.74 -19.61 -23.64
C ASP A 201 -38.96 -20.53 -23.70
N ASN A 202 -40.15 -19.92 -23.71
CA ASN A 202 -41.40 -20.65 -23.65
C ASN A 202 -41.76 -21.24 -25.03
N GLU A 203 -42.26 -22.46 -25.04
CA GLU A 203 -42.65 -23.19 -26.25
C GLU A 203 -44.16 -23.42 -26.28
N SER A 204 -44.78 -23.32 -27.46
CA SER A 204 -46.23 -23.48 -27.63
C SER A 204 -46.57 -24.32 -28.86
N ALA A 205 -47.52 -25.24 -28.72
CA ALA A 205 -48.07 -26.05 -29.80
C ALA A 205 -49.61 -26.01 -29.79
N THR A 206 -50.22 -26.11 -30.96
CA THR A 206 -51.69 -26.09 -31.14
C THR A 206 -52.11 -27.25 -32.04
N GLY A 207 -53.35 -27.71 -31.90
CA GLY A 207 -53.85 -28.87 -32.64
C GLY A 207 -53.16 -30.19 -32.26
N VAL A 208 -52.58 -30.27 -31.05
CA VAL A 208 -51.86 -31.47 -30.57
C VAL A 208 -52.87 -32.59 -30.32
N THR A 209 -52.55 -33.80 -30.76
CA THR A 209 -53.38 -35.01 -30.66
C THR A 209 -52.59 -36.19 -30.07
N ASP A 210 -53.28 -37.29 -29.75
CA ASP A 210 -52.66 -38.47 -29.16
C ASP A 210 -51.48 -39.01 -29.99
N GLY A 211 -50.34 -39.24 -29.33
CA GLY A 211 -49.10 -39.74 -29.94
C GLY A 211 -48.19 -38.66 -30.52
N ASP A 212 -48.59 -37.39 -30.51
CA ASP A 212 -47.75 -36.30 -31.01
C ASP A 212 -46.48 -36.09 -30.17
N SER A 213 -45.41 -35.70 -30.85
CA SER A 213 -44.14 -35.29 -30.23
C SER A 213 -43.97 -33.78 -30.40
N ILE A 214 -43.86 -33.07 -29.29
CA ILE A 214 -43.67 -31.62 -29.26
C ILE A 214 -42.16 -31.35 -29.19
N PRO A 215 -41.56 -30.72 -30.21
CA PRO A 215 -40.13 -30.39 -30.21
C PRO A 215 -39.84 -29.29 -29.18
N LEU A 216 -38.62 -29.29 -28.63
CA LEU A 216 -38.09 -28.25 -27.75
C LEU A 216 -36.69 -27.84 -28.20
N SER A 217 -36.40 -26.54 -28.19
CA SER A 217 -35.03 -26.04 -28.20
C SER A 217 -34.63 -25.69 -26.77
N ILE A 218 -33.65 -26.40 -26.20
CA ILE A 218 -33.00 -25.98 -24.96
C ILE A 218 -31.53 -25.71 -25.30
N GLY A 219 -31.21 -24.44 -25.44
CA GLY A 219 -29.89 -23.92 -25.73
C GLY A 219 -28.93 -23.91 -24.54
N GLY A 220 -29.45 -23.70 -23.32
CA GLY A 220 -28.66 -23.66 -22.08
C GLY A 220 -27.96 -24.99 -21.74
N ASP A 221 -26.80 -24.94 -21.09
CA ASP A 221 -26.04 -26.13 -20.67
C ASP A 221 -26.40 -26.64 -19.26
N VAL A 222 -27.17 -25.86 -18.50
CA VAL A 222 -27.73 -26.23 -17.21
C VAL A 222 -29.21 -26.58 -17.37
N ASN A 223 -29.70 -27.54 -16.58
CA ASN A 223 -31.12 -27.90 -16.60
C ASN A 223 -32.02 -26.65 -16.40
N PRO A 224 -33.05 -26.46 -17.24
CA PRO A 224 -33.88 -25.27 -17.16
C PRO A 224 -34.67 -25.20 -15.86
N SER A 225 -34.93 -23.98 -15.40
CA SER A 225 -35.91 -23.68 -14.36
C SER A 225 -37.27 -23.36 -14.97
N GLY A 226 -38.23 -23.00 -14.13
CA GLY A 226 -39.50 -22.48 -14.60
C GLY A 226 -40.32 -21.87 -13.47
N PRO A 227 -41.58 -21.51 -13.76
CA PRO A 227 -42.40 -20.67 -12.90
C PRO A 227 -43.07 -21.43 -11.76
N SER A 228 -42.80 -22.74 -11.61
CA SER A 228 -43.40 -23.51 -10.52
C SER A 228 -42.88 -23.03 -9.16
N ALA A 229 -43.61 -23.36 -8.09
CA ALA A 229 -43.17 -23.04 -6.72
C ALA A 229 -41.83 -23.74 -6.35
N ASN A 230 -41.49 -24.83 -7.05
CA ASN A 230 -40.23 -25.55 -6.90
C ASN A 230 -39.16 -25.13 -7.94
N GLY A 231 -39.41 -24.07 -8.71
CA GLY A 231 -38.51 -23.58 -9.75
C GLY A 231 -38.35 -24.53 -10.93
N LYS A 232 -39.35 -25.37 -11.22
CA LYS A 232 -39.34 -26.33 -12.33
C LYS A 232 -40.08 -25.78 -13.55
N PRO A 233 -39.73 -26.23 -14.77
CA PRO A 233 -40.54 -26.00 -15.95
C PRO A 233 -41.96 -26.52 -15.75
N VAL A 234 -42.91 -25.88 -16.43
CA VAL A 234 -44.33 -26.19 -16.30
C VAL A 234 -44.94 -26.40 -17.67
N VAL A 235 -45.73 -27.45 -17.81
CA VAL A 235 -46.59 -27.64 -18.98
C VAL A 235 -48.03 -27.26 -18.63
N GLU A 236 -48.69 -26.58 -19.55
CA GLU A 236 -50.09 -26.22 -19.51
C GLU A 236 -50.77 -26.79 -20.75
N VAL A 237 -51.84 -27.56 -20.53
CA VAL A 237 -52.62 -28.19 -21.59
C VAL A 237 -54.01 -27.58 -21.54
N SER A 238 -54.50 -27.11 -22.69
CA SER A 238 -55.84 -26.55 -22.84
C SER A 238 -56.59 -27.25 -23.97
N SER A 239 -57.88 -27.51 -23.75
CA SER A 239 -58.76 -28.00 -24.82
C SER A 239 -58.94 -26.93 -25.90
N GLN A 240 -58.88 -27.28 -27.18
CA GLN A 240 -59.13 -26.34 -28.28
C GLN A 240 -60.53 -26.46 -28.88
N ASP A 241 -60.97 -25.36 -29.48
CA ASP A 241 -62.18 -25.32 -30.30
C ASP A 241 -62.00 -26.16 -31.57
N GLY A 242 -63.00 -26.97 -31.91
CA GLY A 242 -62.93 -27.95 -33.00
C GLY A 242 -62.69 -29.40 -32.56
N ALA A 243 -62.57 -29.67 -31.25
CA ALA A 243 -62.66 -31.02 -30.74
C ALA A 243 -64.07 -31.58 -31.04
N THR A 244 -64.13 -32.62 -31.88
CA THR A 244 -65.37 -33.36 -32.13
C THR A 244 -65.54 -34.40 -31.03
N GLY A 245 -65.97 -33.94 -29.86
CA GLY A 245 -66.19 -34.84 -28.75
C GLY A 245 -67.53 -35.55 -28.84
N THR A 246 -67.50 -36.88 -28.79
CA THR A 246 -68.58 -37.65 -28.17
C THR A 246 -68.23 -37.81 -26.69
N HIS A 247 -68.57 -36.83 -25.85
CA HIS A 247 -68.48 -37.09 -24.41
C HIS A 247 -69.66 -37.98 -24.02
N TRP A 248 -69.40 -39.26 -23.80
CA TRP A 248 -70.27 -40.12 -23.00
C TRP A 248 -69.41 -40.99 -22.10
N THR A 249 -69.31 -40.59 -20.83
CA THR A 249 -68.66 -41.36 -19.76
C THR A 249 -69.71 -41.70 -18.71
N GLY A 250 -70.57 -42.68 -18.99
CA GLY A 250 -71.41 -43.26 -17.94
C GLY A 250 -72.55 -44.12 -18.48
N SER A 251 -72.47 -45.43 -18.23
CA SER A 251 -73.53 -46.48 -18.26
C SER A 251 -74.89 -46.07 -18.81
N ALA A 252 -75.38 -46.85 -19.79
CA ALA A 252 -76.58 -46.79 -20.65
C ALA A 252 -77.86 -45.95 -20.32
N ASP A 253 -77.88 -45.02 -19.37
CA ASP A 253 -79.12 -44.51 -18.79
C ASP A 253 -79.27 -42.97 -18.79
N ASN A 254 -78.35 -42.19 -19.38
CA ASN A 254 -78.54 -40.75 -19.52
C ASN A 254 -78.13 -40.25 -20.90
N THR A 255 -79.11 -39.70 -21.60
CA THR A 255 -79.12 -39.42 -23.02
C THR A 255 -79.55 -37.98 -23.23
N GLY A 256 -78.91 -37.25 -24.15
CA GLY A 256 -79.38 -35.92 -24.54
C GLY A 256 -80.88 -35.95 -24.79
N TYR A 257 -81.62 -35.23 -23.96
CA TYR A 257 -83.06 -35.31 -23.96
C TYR A 257 -83.64 -34.26 -24.91
N LEU A 258 -84.39 -34.72 -25.90
CA LEU A 258 -85.14 -33.85 -26.80
C LEU A 258 -86.48 -33.55 -26.13
N VAL A 259 -86.66 -32.33 -25.61
CA VAL A 259 -87.96 -31.88 -25.08
C VAL A 259 -88.69 -31.12 -26.18
N TYR A 260 -89.90 -31.58 -26.54
CA TYR A 260 -90.79 -30.88 -27.46
C TYR A 260 -91.76 -29.97 -26.72
N GLY A 261 -91.84 -28.71 -27.15
CA GLY A 261 -92.83 -27.73 -26.73
C GLY A 261 -93.69 -27.24 -27.89
N GLY A 262 -94.72 -28.01 -28.27
CA GLY A 262 -95.73 -27.60 -29.25
C GLY A 262 -95.24 -27.31 -30.69
N ASP A 263 -96.13 -26.79 -31.55
CA ASP A 263 -96.01 -26.79 -33.02
C ASP A 263 -94.83 -26.00 -33.63
N ASN A 264 -93.98 -25.32 -32.85
CA ASN A 264 -92.91 -24.44 -33.39
C ASN A 264 -91.59 -24.40 -32.57
N TYR A 265 -91.37 -25.28 -31.58
CA TYR A 265 -90.18 -25.20 -30.71
C TYR A 265 -89.61 -26.57 -30.29
N GLY A 266 -88.30 -26.65 -30.02
CA GLY A 266 -87.66 -27.83 -29.45
C GLY A 266 -86.30 -27.54 -28.80
N GLU A 267 -85.86 -28.39 -27.87
CA GLU A 267 -84.58 -28.26 -27.17
C GLU A 267 -83.69 -29.49 -27.31
N ILE A 268 -82.38 -29.30 -27.45
CA ILE A 268 -81.38 -30.38 -27.36
C ILE A 268 -80.37 -30.02 -26.26
N GLY A 269 -80.40 -30.77 -25.17
CA GLY A 269 -79.43 -30.67 -24.08
C GLY A 269 -78.22 -31.57 -24.25
N PHE A 270 -77.06 -31.04 -23.88
CA PHE A 270 -75.80 -31.74 -23.67
C PHE A 270 -75.41 -31.61 -22.20
N ASP A 271 -74.90 -32.70 -21.62
CA ASP A 271 -74.44 -32.70 -20.23
C ASP A 271 -73.27 -31.72 -20.00
N LEU A 272 -72.87 -31.61 -18.73
CA LEU A 272 -71.73 -30.81 -18.28
C LEU A 272 -70.45 -31.11 -19.07
N GLY A 273 -69.57 -30.12 -19.20
CA GLY A 273 -68.19 -30.37 -19.62
C GLY A 273 -67.76 -29.72 -20.92
N TYR A 274 -68.30 -28.56 -21.29
CA TYR A 274 -67.72 -27.68 -22.32
C TYR A 274 -67.41 -26.32 -21.70
N THR A 275 -66.32 -25.70 -22.12
CA THR A 275 -65.97 -24.31 -21.77
C THR A 275 -66.29 -23.34 -22.90
N LYS A 276 -66.31 -23.83 -24.14
CA LYS A 276 -66.75 -23.11 -25.32
C LYS A 276 -67.55 -24.00 -26.24
N VAL A 277 -68.52 -23.42 -26.93
CA VAL A 277 -69.33 -24.11 -27.94
C VAL A 277 -69.35 -23.29 -29.21
N SER A 278 -69.10 -23.92 -30.35
CA SER A 278 -68.96 -23.30 -31.67
C SER A 278 -69.89 -23.90 -32.73
N GLY A 279 -70.57 -25.00 -32.41
CA GLY A 279 -71.50 -25.61 -33.33
C GLY A 279 -72.22 -26.81 -32.79
N ILE A 280 -73.25 -27.24 -33.52
CA ILE A 280 -73.96 -28.49 -33.29
C ILE A 280 -74.19 -29.20 -34.62
N THR A 281 -73.93 -30.49 -34.70
CA THR A 281 -74.34 -31.33 -35.83
C THR A 281 -75.57 -32.13 -35.46
N LEU A 282 -76.58 -32.05 -36.32
CA LEU A 282 -77.85 -32.74 -36.21
C LEU A 282 -77.97 -33.78 -37.32
N PRO A 283 -78.25 -35.06 -37.01
CA PRO A 283 -78.57 -36.05 -38.03
C PRO A 283 -80.04 -35.93 -38.41
N LEU A 284 -80.34 -35.39 -39.59
CA LEU A 284 -81.71 -35.21 -40.05
C LEU A 284 -82.19 -36.41 -40.87
N ASN A 285 -83.30 -37.04 -40.49
CA ASN A 285 -84.03 -37.99 -41.35
C ASN A 285 -84.86 -37.24 -42.39
N ASN A 286 -85.56 -36.18 -41.96
CA ASN A 286 -86.33 -35.31 -42.83
C ASN A 286 -85.98 -33.86 -42.52
N LYS A 287 -85.65 -33.10 -43.57
CA LYS A 287 -85.26 -31.70 -43.43
C LYS A 287 -86.46 -30.74 -43.26
N GLY A 288 -87.65 -31.09 -43.77
CA GLY A 288 -88.76 -30.15 -43.88
C GLY A 288 -88.42 -28.86 -44.66
N ASP A 289 -89.31 -27.86 -44.60
CA ASP A 289 -89.11 -26.51 -45.19
C ASP A 289 -89.08 -25.41 -44.11
N HIS A 290 -88.59 -25.75 -42.90
CA HIS A 290 -88.57 -24.83 -41.76
C HIS A 290 -87.42 -23.82 -41.84
N ILE A 291 -87.68 -22.62 -41.30
CA ILE A 291 -86.68 -21.60 -40.97
C ILE A 291 -86.63 -21.52 -39.45
N ILE A 292 -85.44 -21.64 -38.87
CA ILE A 292 -85.23 -21.88 -37.45
C ILE A 292 -84.18 -20.92 -36.89
N ASP A 293 -84.55 -20.19 -35.84
CA ASP A 293 -83.59 -19.50 -34.98
C ASP A 293 -83.08 -20.48 -33.92
N VAL A 294 -81.77 -20.49 -33.70
CA VAL A 294 -81.09 -21.39 -32.76
C VAL A 294 -80.46 -20.57 -31.65
N TYR A 295 -80.89 -20.83 -30.42
CA TYR A 295 -80.34 -20.22 -29.21
C TYR A 295 -79.52 -21.25 -28.43
N LEU A 296 -78.55 -20.77 -27.67
CA LEU A 296 -77.70 -21.53 -26.77
C LEU A 296 -77.89 -21.01 -25.35
N ILE A 297 -78.14 -21.90 -24.39
CA ILE A 297 -78.31 -21.55 -22.99
C ILE A 297 -77.58 -22.56 -22.08
N ASN A 298 -77.05 -22.08 -20.95
CA ASN A 298 -76.34 -22.90 -19.96
C ASN A 298 -77.27 -23.44 -18.86
N GLU A 299 -78.24 -24.25 -19.27
CA GLU A 299 -79.13 -24.96 -18.36
C GLU A 299 -79.60 -26.30 -18.95
N ALA A 300 -80.28 -27.09 -18.11
CA ALA A 300 -80.93 -28.31 -18.58
C ALA A 300 -82.17 -27.96 -19.40
N PRO A 301 -82.54 -28.77 -20.41
CA PRO A 301 -83.78 -28.58 -21.15
C PRO A 301 -85.00 -28.48 -20.22
N ASP A 302 -85.82 -27.45 -20.40
CA ASP A 302 -86.92 -27.10 -19.50
C ASP A 302 -88.24 -26.72 -20.22
N SER A 303 -88.27 -26.73 -21.55
CA SER A 303 -89.39 -26.31 -22.41
C SER A 303 -89.71 -24.81 -22.42
N LYS A 304 -88.80 -23.94 -21.97
CA LYS A 304 -88.87 -22.49 -22.15
C LYS A 304 -87.96 -22.08 -23.29
N TYR A 305 -88.48 -21.15 -24.11
CA TYR A 305 -87.84 -20.76 -25.37
C TYR A 305 -87.69 -19.24 -25.45
N GLY A 306 -86.56 -18.79 -25.98
CA GLY A 306 -86.27 -17.36 -26.13
C GLY A 306 -86.13 -16.65 -24.79
N GLU A 307 -85.56 -17.33 -23.80
CA GLU A 307 -85.25 -16.73 -22.51
C GLU A 307 -84.25 -15.58 -22.65
N ALA A 308 -84.27 -14.64 -21.71
CA ALA A 308 -83.50 -13.40 -21.84
C ALA A 308 -81.98 -13.62 -21.76
N ASP A 309 -81.55 -14.75 -21.18
CA ASP A 309 -80.18 -15.23 -21.03
C ASP A 309 -79.78 -16.27 -22.09
N ALA A 310 -80.70 -16.69 -22.96
CA ALA A 310 -80.39 -17.51 -24.12
C ALA A 310 -79.65 -16.66 -25.19
N THR A 311 -78.54 -17.18 -25.69
CA THR A 311 -77.72 -16.52 -26.71
C THR A 311 -78.17 -16.96 -28.10
N LEU A 312 -78.67 -16.07 -28.94
CA LEU A 312 -78.96 -16.39 -30.35
C LEU A 312 -77.65 -16.70 -31.09
N VAL A 313 -77.40 -17.98 -31.38
CA VAL A 313 -76.17 -18.44 -32.04
C VAL A 313 -76.33 -18.59 -33.55
N LYS A 314 -77.57 -18.81 -34.04
CA LYS A 314 -77.86 -18.86 -35.47
C LYS A 314 -79.24 -18.30 -35.77
N GLN A 315 -79.33 -17.37 -36.70
CA GLN A 315 -80.60 -16.84 -37.20
C GLN A 315 -80.95 -17.47 -38.55
N ASP A 316 -82.25 -17.66 -38.79
CA ASP A 316 -82.85 -18.11 -40.06
C ASP A 316 -82.20 -19.38 -40.64
N TRP A 317 -81.80 -20.32 -39.79
CA TRP A 317 -81.22 -21.57 -40.24
C TRP A 317 -82.26 -22.42 -40.95
N SER A 318 -81.92 -22.91 -42.15
CA SER A 318 -82.74 -23.85 -42.88
C SER A 318 -81.86 -25.01 -43.38
N PRO A 319 -82.19 -26.28 -43.06
CA PRO A 319 -81.40 -27.42 -43.46
C PRO A 319 -81.41 -27.64 -44.97
N SER A 320 -80.22 -27.83 -45.54
CA SER A 320 -80.05 -27.97 -46.99
C SER A 320 -80.54 -29.31 -47.52
N SER A 321 -80.36 -30.37 -46.73
CA SER A 321 -80.57 -31.78 -47.08
C SER A 321 -80.89 -32.61 -45.82
N SER A 322 -81.45 -33.82 -46.00
CA SER A 322 -81.40 -34.86 -44.96
C SER A 322 -79.96 -35.37 -44.80
N GLY A 323 -79.63 -35.95 -43.64
CA GLY A 323 -78.30 -36.36 -43.21
C GLY A 323 -77.72 -35.42 -42.15
N ASN A 324 -76.44 -35.60 -41.81
CA ASN A 324 -75.76 -34.73 -40.84
C ASN A 324 -75.71 -33.28 -41.35
N GLN A 325 -76.36 -32.36 -40.63
CA GLN A 325 -76.28 -30.93 -40.86
C GLN A 325 -75.55 -30.27 -39.69
N THR A 326 -74.49 -29.53 -39.97
CA THR A 326 -73.78 -28.76 -38.94
C THR A 326 -74.24 -27.31 -38.95
N ILE A 327 -74.66 -26.84 -37.78
CA ILE A 327 -74.91 -25.44 -37.47
C ILE A 327 -73.64 -24.92 -36.80
N SER A 328 -72.84 -24.14 -37.52
CA SER A 328 -71.63 -23.49 -36.98
C SER A 328 -71.89 -22.01 -36.69
N PHE A 329 -71.26 -21.51 -35.63
CA PHE A 329 -71.35 -20.14 -35.15
C PHE A 329 -70.06 -19.71 -34.45
N SER A 330 -69.95 -18.41 -34.15
CA SER A 330 -68.80 -17.89 -33.39
C SER A 330 -68.78 -18.51 -31.98
N PRO A 331 -67.64 -19.00 -31.47
CA PRO A 331 -67.58 -19.67 -30.18
C PRO A 331 -68.20 -18.85 -29.05
N VAL A 332 -69.03 -19.50 -28.25
CA VAL A 332 -69.70 -18.93 -27.07
C VAL A 332 -69.12 -19.58 -25.82
N ASP A 333 -68.68 -18.76 -24.86
CA ASP A 333 -68.23 -19.23 -23.55
C ASP A 333 -69.42 -19.82 -22.78
N VAL A 334 -69.22 -20.99 -22.20
CA VAL A 334 -70.23 -21.73 -21.45
C VAL A 334 -69.72 -22.13 -20.07
N ASP A 335 -70.61 -22.24 -19.08
CA ASP A 335 -70.27 -22.75 -17.76
C ASP A 335 -70.10 -24.28 -17.82
N PRO A 336 -68.87 -24.83 -17.66
CA PRO A 336 -68.64 -26.27 -17.77
C PRO A 336 -69.32 -27.07 -16.65
N THR A 337 -69.80 -26.41 -15.58
CA THR A 337 -70.53 -27.01 -14.48
C THR A 337 -72.04 -27.07 -14.72
N LYS A 338 -72.53 -26.52 -15.83
CA LYS A 338 -73.94 -26.59 -16.25
C LYS A 338 -74.13 -27.27 -17.61
N PRO A 339 -75.30 -27.88 -17.86
CA PRO A 339 -75.60 -28.42 -19.18
C PRO A 339 -75.63 -27.30 -20.22
N VAL A 340 -75.42 -27.67 -21.47
CA VAL A 340 -75.56 -26.78 -22.63
C VAL A 340 -76.81 -27.20 -23.38
N THR A 341 -77.78 -26.31 -23.51
CA THR A 341 -79.01 -26.56 -24.25
C THR A 341 -79.09 -25.67 -25.48
N PHE A 342 -79.48 -26.28 -26.60
CA PHE A 342 -79.83 -25.59 -27.83
C PHE A 342 -81.35 -25.51 -27.96
N GLU A 343 -81.89 -24.30 -28.03
CA GLU A 343 -83.29 -24.07 -28.33
C GLU A 343 -83.46 -23.81 -29.83
N PHE A 344 -84.40 -24.50 -30.45
CA PHE A 344 -84.76 -24.39 -31.85
C PHE A 344 -86.14 -23.74 -31.96
N VAL A 345 -86.20 -22.55 -32.55
CA VAL A 345 -87.41 -21.73 -32.68
C VAL A 345 -87.80 -21.61 -34.14
N VAL A 346 -88.91 -22.21 -34.56
CA VAL A 346 -89.41 -22.12 -35.94
C VAL A 346 -90.04 -20.74 -36.18
N THR A 347 -89.56 -20.02 -37.19
CA THR A 347 -89.97 -18.64 -37.50
C THR A 347 -90.92 -18.54 -38.69
N ASN A 348 -91.10 -19.61 -39.46
CA ASN A 348 -91.98 -19.65 -40.64
C ASN A 348 -93.20 -20.58 -40.46
N SER A 349 -94.25 -20.37 -41.27
CA SER A 349 -95.49 -21.18 -41.23
C SER A 349 -95.45 -22.41 -42.15
N ALA A 350 -94.30 -23.08 -42.29
CA ALA A 350 -94.14 -24.21 -43.20
C ALA A 350 -94.92 -25.46 -42.74
N SER A 351 -95.44 -26.23 -43.71
CA SER A 351 -96.11 -27.51 -43.48
C SER A 351 -95.16 -28.67 -43.76
N GLY A 352 -94.83 -29.47 -42.74
CA GLY A 352 -93.83 -30.56 -42.77
C GLY A 352 -93.23 -30.72 -41.39
N GLY A 353 -92.46 -31.79 -41.14
CA GLY A 353 -91.72 -31.97 -39.88
C GLY A 353 -90.22 -31.97 -40.13
N LEU A 354 -89.45 -31.25 -39.30
CA LEU A 354 -88.03 -31.48 -39.11
C LEU A 354 -87.86 -32.73 -38.25
N GLU A 355 -87.29 -33.80 -38.80
CA GLU A 355 -87.19 -35.09 -38.14
C GLU A 355 -85.73 -35.48 -37.95
N LEU A 356 -85.32 -35.75 -36.70
CA LEU A 356 -84.00 -36.27 -36.36
C LEU A 356 -83.94 -37.78 -36.58
N ASP A 357 -82.76 -38.31 -36.91
CA ASP A 357 -82.55 -39.76 -36.95
C ASP A 357 -82.59 -40.35 -35.53
N THR A 358 -83.44 -41.37 -35.34
CA THR A 358 -83.66 -42.03 -34.03
C THR A 358 -83.23 -43.50 -34.08
N ASN A 359 -82.76 -44.04 -32.96
CA ASN A 359 -82.24 -45.42 -32.94
C ASN A 359 -83.40 -46.42 -32.79
N SER A 360 -83.76 -47.13 -33.86
CA SER A 360 -84.91 -48.05 -33.90
C SER A 360 -84.67 -49.43 -33.24
N THR A 361 -83.69 -49.60 -32.35
CA THR A 361 -83.36 -50.92 -31.75
C THR A 361 -83.87 -51.10 -30.32
N LEU A 362 -84.84 -50.31 -29.88
CA LEU A 362 -85.64 -50.63 -28.68
C LEU A 362 -86.79 -51.55 -29.12
N ASP A 363 -86.96 -52.64 -28.37
CA ASP A 363 -87.75 -53.85 -28.64
C ASP A 363 -89.15 -53.59 -29.24
N ASP A 364 -89.53 -54.43 -30.22
CA ASP A 364 -90.71 -54.37 -31.11
C ASP A 364 -92.08 -54.52 -30.41
N ASP A 365 -92.18 -54.32 -29.09
CA ASP A 365 -93.43 -54.44 -28.32
C ASP A 365 -94.11 -53.08 -28.04
N ILE A 366 -93.75 -52.04 -28.82
CA ILE A 366 -94.41 -50.74 -28.81
C ILE A 366 -94.96 -50.45 -30.23
N ASP A 367 -96.15 -50.99 -30.51
CA ASP A 367 -96.98 -50.56 -31.64
C ASP A 367 -97.46 -49.11 -31.42
N GLY A 368 -96.74 -48.11 -31.97
CA GLY A 368 -97.27 -46.74 -32.02
C GLY A 368 -96.30 -45.59 -32.33
N TYR A 369 -96.37 -45.11 -33.58
CA TYR A 369 -96.26 -43.72 -34.08
C TYR A 369 -95.01 -42.84 -33.83
N LEU A 370 -94.55 -42.31 -34.98
CA LEU A 370 -93.68 -41.16 -35.26
C LEU A 370 -93.89 -39.97 -34.29
N ALA A 371 -92.80 -39.27 -33.97
CA ALA A 371 -92.80 -38.04 -33.19
C ALA A 371 -93.57 -36.90 -33.91
N SER A 372 -94.85 -36.82 -33.59
CA SER A 372 -95.68 -35.63 -33.55
C SER A 372 -96.39 -35.66 -32.20
N TYR A 373 -96.27 -34.57 -31.43
CA TYR A 373 -97.11 -34.17 -30.30
C TYR A 373 -97.45 -35.23 -29.20
N GLY A 374 -96.94 -35.02 -27.97
CA GLY A 374 -97.63 -35.50 -26.75
C GLY A 374 -96.96 -36.54 -25.85
N GLY A 375 -95.72 -36.30 -25.42
CA GLY A 375 -95.24 -36.78 -24.12
C GLY A 375 -94.83 -38.26 -24.00
N ALA A 376 -93.68 -38.63 -24.58
CA ALA A 376 -92.85 -39.74 -24.12
C ALA A 376 -91.38 -39.51 -24.54
N TYR A 377 -90.44 -39.94 -23.71
CA TYR A 377 -89.01 -39.64 -23.80
C TYR A 377 -88.32 -40.59 -24.81
N VAL A 378 -87.70 -40.07 -25.89
CA VAL A 378 -86.91 -40.88 -26.85
C VAL A 378 -85.53 -40.29 -27.06
N VAL A 379 -84.52 -41.16 -27.17
CA VAL A 379 -83.10 -40.82 -27.34
C VAL A 379 -82.76 -40.63 -28.82
N PRO A 380 -82.34 -39.45 -29.29
CA PRO A 380 -81.88 -39.27 -30.67
C PRO A 380 -80.58 -40.06 -30.93
N ARG A 381 -80.37 -40.52 -32.18
CA ARG A 381 -79.02 -40.93 -32.60
C ARG A 381 -78.13 -39.69 -32.67
N LYS A 382 -76.91 -39.82 -32.15
CA LYS A 382 -75.71 -38.96 -32.27
C LYS A 382 -75.91 -37.56 -32.90
N SER A 383 -76.41 -36.60 -32.12
CA SER A 383 -76.08 -35.18 -32.32
C SER A 383 -74.67 -34.92 -31.77
N TYR A 384 -73.90 -34.05 -32.42
CA TYR A 384 -72.52 -33.75 -32.02
C TYR A 384 -72.38 -32.30 -31.61
N LEU A 385 -71.82 -32.05 -30.43
CA LEU A 385 -71.44 -30.72 -30.01
C LEU A 385 -70.04 -30.41 -30.51
N HIS A 386 -69.85 -29.23 -31.11
CA HIS A 386 -68.54 -28.70 -31.50
C HIS A 386 -68.16 -27.63 -30.50
N GLY A 387 -66.96 -27.73 -29.94
CA GLY A 387 -66.50 -26.81 -28.92
C GLY A 387 -65.23 -27.27 -28.23
N ALA A 388 -64.85 -26.57 -27.17
CA ALA A 388 -63.72 -26.92 -26.31
C ALA A 388 -64.25 -27.67 -25.07
N PRO A 389 -63.92 -28.96 -24.89
CA PRO A 389 -64.36 -29.72 -23.73
C PRO A 389 -63.71 -29.22 -22.44
N GLY A 390 -64.53 -28.98 -21.42
CA GLY A 390 -64.09 -28.69 -20.06
C GLY A 390 -63.44 -29.90 -19.39
N THR A 391 -63.92 -31.12 -19.64
CA THR A 391 -63.31 -32.33 -19.08
C THR A 391 -62.45 -33.04 -20.10
N PHE A 392 -61.20 -33.34 -19.74
CA PHE A 392 -60.31 -34.18 -20.54
C PHE A 392 -59.27 -34.92 -19.68
N ASN A 393 -58.68 -35.98 -20.25
CA ASN A 393 -57.64 -36.82 -19.68
C ASN A 393 -56.42 -36.86 -20.62
N ALA A 394 -55.53 -35.88 -20.46
CA ALA A 394 -54.26 -35.83 -21.17
C ALA A 394 -53.11 -36.24 -20.25
N SER A 395 -52.01 -36.66 -20.84
CA SER A 395 -50.74 -36.82 -20.14
C SER A 395 -49.58 -36.35 -21.01
N VAL A 396 -48.54 -35.88 -20.36
CA VAL A 396 -47.31 -35.44 -21.01
C VAL A 396 -46.16 -36.23 -20.44
N THR A 397 -45.36 -36.84 -21.31
CA THR A 397 -44.17 -37.61 -20.92
C THR A 397 -42.91 -36.87 -21.33
N GLY A 398 -42.11 -36.53 -20.32
CA GLY A 398 -40.77 -35.96 -20.47
C GLY A 398 -39.68 -36.95 -20.03
N PRO A 399 -38.42 -36.49 -19.94
CA PRO A 399 -37.28 -37.35 -19.58
C PRO A 399 -37.38 -37.93 -18.17
N SER A 400 -38.11 -37.25 -17.28
CA SER A 400 -38.25 -37.63 -15.86
C SER A 400 -39.50 -38.47 -15.58
N GLY A 401 -40.32 -38.75 -16.59
CA GLY A 401 -41.55 -39.55 -16.47
C GLY A 401 -42.79 -38.86 -17.07
N THR A 402 -43.93 -39.47 -16.81
CA THR A 402 -45.26 -39.04 -17.28
C THR A 402 -45.98 -38.26 -16.19
N ILE A 403 -46.63 -37.15 -16.58
CA ILE A 403 -47.51 -36.36 -15.73
C ILE A 403 -48.93 -36.47 -16.27
N ASP A 404 -49.86 -36.83 -15.38
CA ASP A 404 -51.28 -36.83 -15.68
C ASP A 404 -51.84 -35.41 -15.55
N LEU A 405 -52.52 -34.94 -16.59
CA LEU A 405 -53.06 -33.60 -16.74
C LEU A 405 -54.58 -33.67 -17.00
N SER A 406 -55.29 -34.41 -16.16
CA SER A 406 -56.76 -34.46 -16.18
C SER A 406 -57.38 -33.23 -15.53
N THR A 407 -58.44 -32.68 -16.11
CA THR A 407 -59.16 -31.50 -15.58
C THR A 407 -60.64 -31.57 -15.91
N THR A 408 -61.45 -30.72 -15.26
CA THR A 408 -62.87 -30.48 -15.57
C THR A 408 -63.15 -29.05 -16.03
N ASN A 409 -62.11 -28.22 -16.15
CA ASN A 409 -62.23 -26.77 -16.40
C ASN A 409 -61.61 -26.32 -17.73
N GLY A 410 -61.26 -27.24 -18.63
CA GLY A 410 -60.71 -26.95 -19.97
C GLY A 410 -59.23 -26.63 -20.02
N THR A 411 -58.57 -26.54 -18.86
CA THR A 411 -57.11 -26.37 -18.74
C THR A 411 -56.56 -27.19 -17.57
N ALA A 412 -55.41 -27.82 -17.77
CA ALA A 412 -54.61 -28.52 -16.75
C ALA A 412 -53.17 -28.02 -16.79
N ARG A 413 -52.50 -28.01 -15.63
CA ARG A 413 -51.13 -27.51 -15.49
C ARG A 413 -50.33 -28.41 -14.55
N GLY A 414 -49.09 -28.74 -14.90
CA GLY A 414 -48.24 -29.62 -14.11
C GLY A 414 -46.74 -29.33 -14.27
N GLU A 415 -45.96 -29.62 -13.23
CA GLU A 415 -44.50 -29.53 -13.30
C GLU A 415 -43.95 -30.61 -14.23
N LEU A 416 -43.11 -30.20 -15.18
CA LEU A 416 -42.46 -31.08 -16.14
C LEU A 416 -40.95 -30.91 -16.02
N PRO A 417 -40.25 -31.73 -15.19
CA PRO A 417 -38.81 -31.60 -15.05
C PRO A 417 -38.08 -31.96 -16.35
N LEU A 418 -37.49 -30.95 -16.98
CA LEU A 418 -36.67 -31.06 -18.19
C LEU A 418 -35.18 -31.05 -17.84
N THR A 419 -34.37 -31.56 -18.77
CA THR A 419 -32.89 -31.48 -18.75
C THR A 419 -32.39 -30.67 -19.93
N SER A 420 -31.16 -30.15 -19.89
CA SER A 420 -30.55 -29.44 -21.03
C SER A 420 -30.43 -30.30 -22.30
N SER A 421 -30.52 -31.62 -22.18
CA SER A 421 -30.52 -32.55 -23.32
C SER A 421 -31.90 -32.86 -23.91
N THR A 422 -32.97 -32.26 -23.38
CA THR A 422 -34.34 -32.59 -23.80
C THR A 422 -34.68 -31.88 -25.11
N SER A 423 -34.86 -32.63 -26.19
CA SER A 423 -35.21 -32.09 -27.51
C SER A 423 -36.69 -32.22 -27.87
N SER A 424 -37.45 -32.98 -27.10
CA SER A 424 -38.88 -33.19 -27.33
C SER A 424 -39.57 -33.82 -26.12
N ILE A 425 -40.89 -33.65 -26.04
CA ILE A 425 -41.79 -34.34 -25.11
C ILE A 425 -42.90 -35.03 -25.89
N SER A 426 -43.49 -36.10 -25.35
CA SER A 426 -44.60 -36.79 -26.01
C SER A 426 -45.92 -36.50 -25.32
N PHE A 427 -46.96 -36.30 -26.12
CA PHE A 427 -48.32 -36.09 -25.67
C PHE A 427 -49.15 -37.36 -25.84
N SER A 428 -50.03 -37.65 -24.89
CA SER A 428 -50.97 -38.76 -24.98
C SER A 428 -52.33 -38.36 -24.42
N ASP A 429 -53.39 -38.85 -25.04
CA ASP A 429 -54.77 -38.56 -24.69
C ASP A 429 -55.66 -39.80 -24.89
N SER A 430 -56.67 -39.97 -24.05
CA SER A 430 -57.67 -41.03 -24.18
C SER A 430 -58.98 -40.58 -24.84
N ASP A 431 -59.21 -39.28 -24.98
CA ASP A 431 -60.52 -38.70 -25.30
C ASP A 431 -60.66 -38.33 -26.80
N GLY A 432 -59.56 -38.30 -27.55
CA GLY A 432 -59.50 -38.04 -28.98
C GLY A 432 -59.63 -36.57 -29.36
N TYR A 433 -59.27 -35.63 -28.46
CA TYR A 433 -59.40 -34.20 -28.72
C TYR A 433 -58.13 -33.58 -29.32
N SER A 434 -58.27 -32.32 -29.76
CA SER A 434 -57.14 -31.47 -30.12
C SER A 434 -56.84 -30.47 -28.99
N TYR A 435 -55.57 -30.28 -28.67
CA TYR A 435 -55.13 -29.49 -27.53
C TYR A 435 -54.17 -28.36 -27.93
N GLY A 436 -54.15 -27.32 -27.10
CA GLY A 436 -53.06 -26.36 -26.99
C GLY A 436 -52.13 -26.83 -25.87
N VAL A 437 -50.83 -26.80 -26.11
CA VAL A 437 -49.81 -27.16 -25.13
C VAL A 437 -48.81 -26.03 -25.04
N ASP A 438 -48.70 -25.42 -23.86
CA ASP A 438 -47.72 -24.38 -23.54
C ASP A 438 -46.71 -24.93 -22.53
N ILE A 439 -45.43 -24.69 -22.78
CA ILE A 439 -44.32 -25.13 -21.93
C ILE A 439 -43.57 -23.89 -21.49
N LEU A 440 -43.63 -23.64 -20.20
CA LEU A 440 -43.03 -22.48 -19.55
C LEU A 440 -41.72 -22.90 -18.91
N LEU A 441 -40.60 -22.48 -19.51
CA LEU A 441 -39.25 -22.80 -19.04
C LEU A 441 -38.35 -21.57 -19.12
N GLU A 442 -37.38 -21.55 -18.22
CA GLU A 442 -36.32 -20.56 -18.16
C GLU A 442 -34.99 -21.29 -18.32
N GLU A 443 -34.32 -21.06 -19.44
CA GLU A 443 -33.02 -21.64 -19.75
C GLU A 443 -31.97 -21.15 -18.77
N GLN A 444 -30.92 -21.98 -18.61
CA GLN A 444 -29.80 -21.65 -17.74
C GLN A 444 -28.48 -21.97 -18.43
N THR A 445 -27.54 -21.04 -18.33
CA THR A 445 -26.18 -21.20 -18.83
C THR A 445 -25.18 -20.98 -17.68
N ALA A 446 -24.33 -21.96 -17.43
CA ALA A 446 -23.26 -21.86 -16.43
C ALA A 446 -22.19 -20.85 -16.86
N THR A 447 -21.39 -20.37 -15.91
CA THR A 447 -20.19 -19.61 -16.26
C THR A 447 -19.20 -20.53 -16.97
N SER A 448 -18.75 -20.14 -18.16
CA SER A 448 -17.72 -20.85 -18.92
C SER A 448 -16.55 -19.93 -19.20
N ASP A 449 -15.33 -20.45 -19.09
CA ASP A 449 -14.06 -19.78 -19.43
C ASP A 449 -13.99 -18.31 -18.96
N PRO A 450 -14.19 -18.02 -17.66
CA PRO A 450 -14.10 -16.66 -17.17
C PRO A 450 -12.66 -16.16 -17.25
N GLY A 451 -12.52 -14.86 -17.53
CA GLY A 451 -11.23 -14.20 -17.61
C GLY A 451 -11.31 -12.74 -17.25
N ILE A 452 -10.15 -12.19 -16.93
CA ILE A 452 -9.96 -10.78 -16.59
C ILE A 452 -8.83 -10.21 -17.44
N GLY A 453 -9.09 -9.05 -18.03
CA GLY A 453 -8.11 -8.17 -18.62
C GLY A 453 -7.73 -7.09 -17.62
N LEU A 454 -6.44 -6.82 -17.45
CA LEU A 454 -5.91 -5.72 -16.64
C LEU A 454 -4.82 -5.00 -17.44
N ASN A 455 -5.04 -3.73 -17.75
CA ASN A 455 -4.08 -2.89 -18.48
C ASN A 455 -3.54 -3.52 -19.78
N GLY A 456 -4.42 -4.22 -20.52
CA GLY A 456 -4.07 -4.90 -21.78
C GLY A 456 -3.45 -6.29 -21.62
N HIS A 457 -3.19 -6.76 -20.40
CA HIS A 457 -2.85 -8.15 -20.10
C HIS A 457 -4.11 -8.95 -19.81
N THR A 458 -4.07 -10.28 -19.98
CA THR A 458 -5.23 -11.15 -19.78
C THR A 458 -4.85 -12.36 -18.96
N GLN A 459 -5.68 -12.69 -17.97
CA GLN A 459 -5.64 -13.93 -17.20
C GLN A 459 -6.98 -14.63 -17.34
N THR A 460 -6.96 -15.94 -17.59
CA THR A 460 -8.19 -16.74 -17.76
C THR A 460 -8.16 -17.98 -16.86
N TYR A 461 -9.34 -18.47 -16.53
CA TYR A 461 -9.56 -19.81 -16.02
C TYR A 461 -10.25 -20.63 -17.12
N SER A 462 -9.70 -21.80 -17.46
CA SER A 462 -10.31 -22.69 -18.46
C SER A 462 -11.21 -23.71 -17.77
N GLY A 463 -12.47 -23.76 -18.18
CA GLY A 463 -13.48 -24.65 -17.61
C GLY A 463 -14.78 -23.93 -17.28
N SER A 464 -15.73 -24.69 -16.71
CA SER A 464 -17.01 -24.15 -16.24
C SER A 464 -17.02 -24.03 -14.72
N LEU A 465 -17.72 -23.02 -14.20
CA LEU A 465 -18.00 -22.84 -12.78
C LEU A 465 -19.51 -22.94 -12.58
N ALA A 466 -19.94 -23.82 -11.67
CA ALA A 466 -21.33 -23.92 -11.25
C ALA A 466 -21.75 -22.69 -10.41
N GLU A 467 -23.05 -22.49 -10.19
CA GLU A 467 -23.58 -21.44 -9.32
C GLU A 467 -22.92 -21.48 -7.93
N GLY A 468 -22.24 -20.39 -7.57
CA GLY A 468 -21.54 -20.23 -6.30
C GLY A 468 -20.20 -20.96 -6.18
N GLU A 469 -19.73 -21.65 -7.22
CA GLU A 469 -18.39 -22.23 -7.26
C GLU A 469 -17.35 -21.14 -7.54
N SER A 470 -16.30 -21.08 -6.71
CA SER A 470 -15.28 -20.04 -6.81
C SER A 470 -13.89 -20.61 -7.09
N VAL A 471 -13.10 -19.88 -7.90
CA VAL A 471 -11.69 -20.17 -8.16
C VAL A 471 -10.86 -18.90 -8.07
N THR A 472 -9.77 -18.95 -7.29
CA THR A 472 -8.79 -17.87 -7.20
C THR A 472 -7.59 -18.16 -8.08
N VAL A 473 -7.22 -17.21 -8.92
CA VAL A 473 -6.11 -17.30 -9.85
C VAL A 473 -5.09 -16.20 -9.54
N PRO A 474 -3.80 -16.53 -9.29
CA PRO A 474 -2.77 -15.53 -9.13
C PRO A 474 -2.50 -14.82 -10.46
N MET A 475 -2.23 -13.52 -10.39
CA MET A 475 -1.86 -12.68 -11.52
C MET A 475 -0.44 -12.13 -11.32
N ASN A 476 0.10 -11.46 -12.33
CA ASN A 476 1.41 -10.83 -12.20
C ASN A 476 1.24 -9.39 -11.68
N ASP A 477 1.81 -9.11 -10.50
CA ASP A 477 1.80 -7.79 -9.87
C ASP A 477 2.30 -6.68 -10.80
N SER A 478 3.18 -7.00 -11.76
CA SER A 478 3.71 -6.04 -12.75
C SER A 478 2.67 -5.53 -13.75
N TRP A 479 1.42 -6.04 -13.72
CA TRP A 479 0.33 -5.54 -14.56
C TRP A 479 -0.30 -4.28 -13.97
N LEU A 480 -0.07 -4.00 -12.69
CA LEU A 480 -0.53 -2.78 -12.03
C LEU A 480 0.27 -1.57 -12.51
N THR A 481 -0.41 -0.45 -12.68
CA THR A 481 0.19 0.82 -13.04
C THR A 481 -0.21 1.92 -12.07
N THR A 482 0.70 2.84 -11.79
CA THR A 482 0.35 4.11 -11.14
C THR A 482 -0.63 4.88 -12.03
N GLY A 483 -1.62 5.53 -11.42
CA GLY A 483 -2.75 6.13 -12.12
C GLY A 483 -3.87 5.13 -12.36
N THR A 484 -4.61 5.33 -13.46
CA THR A 484 -5.79 4.52 -13.79
C THR A 484 -5.41 3.13 -14.30
N ASN A 485 -6.02 2.12 -13.71
CA ASN A 485 -5.97 0.72 -14.10
C ASN A 485 -7.30 0.33 -14.73
N ASN A 486 -7.26 -0.21 -15.95
CA ASN A 486 -8.45 -0.65 -16.68
C ASN A 486 -8.64 -2.15 -16.53
N VAL A 487 -9.79 -2.55 -15.98
CA VAL A 487 -10.23 -3.92 -15.81
C VAL A 487 -11.30 -4.23 -16.86
N THR A 488 -11.18 -5.37 -17.53
CA THR A 488 -12.23 -5.87 -18.44
C THR A 488 -12.53 -7.33 -18.12
N VAL A 489 -13.78 -7.67 -17.89
CA VAL A 489 -14.22 -9.05 -17.65
C VAL A 489 -14.55 -9.70 -18.99
N THR A 490 -14.14 -10.96 -19.12
CA THR A 490 -14.45 -11.82 -20.26
C THR A 490 -15.10 -13.09 -19.78
N THR A 491 -15.99 -13.64 -20.59
CA THR A 491 -16.59 -14.95 -20.39
C THR A 491 -16.56 -15.71 -21.72
N GLY A 492 -16.69 -17.03 -21.65
CA GLY A 492 -16.89 -17.87 -22.82
C GLY A 492 -18.15 -17.52 -23.62
N SER A 493 -18.28 -18.17 -24.77
CA SER A 493 -19.47 -18.03 -25.62
C SER A 493 -20.64 -18.80 -25.03
N ALA A 494 -21.86 -18.34 -25.32
CA ALA A 494 -23.05 -19.12 -25.02
C ALA A 494 -22.99 -20.50 -25.74
N PRO A 495 -23.51 -21.58 -25.14
CA PRO A 495 -23.50 -22.92 -25.74
C PRO A 495 -24.22 -22.98 -27.09
N SER A 496 -25.24 -22.14 -27.28
CA SER A 496 -26.02 -21.99 -28.50
C SER A 496 -26.35 -20.50 -28.78
N ALA A 497 -27.06 -20.22 -29.87
CA ALA A 497 -27.42 -18.86 -30.26
C ALA A 497 -28.62 -18.28 -29.48
N ASP A 498 -29.52 -19.16 -29.02
CA ASP A 498 -30.71 -18.86 -28.22
C ASP A 498 -30.43 -18.85 -26.71
N ALA A 499 -29.37 -19.55 -26.26
CA ALA A 499 -29.01 -19.62 -24.84
C ALA A 499 -28.70 -18.25 -24.20
N PRO A 500 -29.05 -18.07 -22.90
CA PRO A 500 -28.56 -16.95 -22.11
C PRO A 500 -27.03 -16.88 -22.15
N ARG A 501 -26.49 -15.66 -22.30
CA ARG A 501 -25.03 -15.46 -22.31
C ARG A 501 -24.45 -15.69 -20.92
N PRO A 502 -23.33 -16.44 -20.78
CA PRO A 502 -22.68 -16.66 -19.50
C PRO A 502 -22.39 -15.34 -18.77
N VAL A 503 -22.53 -15.36 -17.44
CA VAL A 503 -22.14 -14.26 -16.54
C VAL A 503 -21.20 -14.78 -15.46
N VAL A 504 -20.46 -13.90 -14.79
CA VAL A 504 -19.52 -14.26 -13.73
C VAL A 504 -19.43 -13.18 -12.66
N ASP A 505 -19.18 -13.57 -11.42
CA ASP A 505 -18.75 -12.66 -10.36
C ASP A 505 -17.24 -12.60 -10.29
N VAL A 506 -16.70 -11.39 -10.19
CA VAL A 506 -15.25 -11.14 -10.18
C VAL A 506 -14.87 -10.33 -8.97
N VAL A 507 -13.84 -10.77 -8.26
CA VAL A 507 -13.19 -10.01 -7.19
C VAL A 507 -11.69 -9.95 -7.50
N LEU A 508 -11.19 -8.78 -7.87
CA LEU A 508 -9.76 -8.51 -8.03
C LEU A 508 -9.21 -7.93 -6.73
N ASN A 509 -8.14 -8.54 -6.20
CA ASN A 509 -7.53 -8.13 -4.94
C ASN A 509 -6.02 -7.95 -5.09
N HIS A 510 -5.47 -6.90 -4.48
CA HIS A 510 -4.03 -6.77 -4.28
C HIS A 510 -3.69 -5.87 -3.08
N THR A 511 -2.49 -6.03 -2.55
CA THR A 511 -1.90 -5.05 -1.64
C THR A 511 -1.41 -3.85 -2.44
N ALA A 512 -1.74 -2.64 -1.98
CA ALA A 512 -1.15 -1.40 -2.45
C ALA A 512 -0.19 -0.88 -1.38
N GLN A 513 1.01 -0.48 -1.79
CA GLN A 513 1.99 0.17 -0.93
C GLN A 513 2.51 1.44 -1.63
N ASP A 514 2.73 2.48 -0.86
CA ASP A 514 3.32 3.75 -1.30
C ASP A 514 4.27 4.26 -0.22
N ASP A 515 5.49 4.51 -0.66
CA ASP A 515 6.58 4.98 0.18
C ASP A 515 6.73 6.49 -0.05
N GLN A 516 6.48 7.27 0.99
CA GLN A 516 6.52 8.72 0.94
C GLN A 516 7.73 9.24 1.69
N THR A 517 8.63 9.93 0.98
CA THR A 517 9.68 10.72 1.62
C THR A 517 9.05 11.94 2.26
N VAL A 518 9.17 12.05 3.58
CA VAL A 518 8.60 13.15 4.39
C VAL A 518 9.68 13.80 5.22
N THR A 519 9.58 15.11 5.42
CA THR A 519 10.45 15.83 6.36
C THR A 519 9.97 15.59 7.80
N TYR A 520 10.90 15.56 8.74
CA TYR A 520 10.59 15.44 10.16
C TYR A 520 11.44 16.39 11.01
N SER A 521 10.91 16.78 12.17
CA SER A 521 11.64 17.61 13.13
C SER A 521 12.35 16.71 14.14
N GLY A 522 13.66 16.53 13.96
CA GLY A 522 14.51 15.72 14.83
C GLY A 522 15.32 16.57 15.80
N GLY A 523 15.29 16.20 17.07
CA GLY A 523 16.16 16.73 18.12
C GLY A 523 16.74 15.60 18.97
N LYS A 524 17.60 15.95 19.94
CA LYS A 524 18.24 14.95 20.81
C LYS A 524 17.24 14.12 21.59
N TRP A 525 16.14 14.72 22.04
CA TRP A 525 15.15 14.07 22.89
C TRP A 525 13.75 13.92 22.31
N THR A 526 13.47 14.59 21.19
CA THR A 526 12.16 14.52 20.54
C THR A 526 12.30 14.34 19.05
N GLU A 527 11.36 13.64 18.45
CA GLU A 527 11.27 13.50 17.00
C GLU A 527 9.81 13.57 16.58
N SER A 528 9.48 14.46 15.65
CA SER A 528 8.08 14.74 15.29
C SER A 528 7.82 14.59 13.80
N TYR A 529 6.73 13.90 13.47
CA TYR A 529 6.26 13.68 12.11
C TYR A 529 4.87 14.31 11.91
N ASN A 530 4.63 14.79 10.70
CA ASN A 530 3.30 15.21 10.22
C ASN A 530 3.15 14.78 8.77
N VAL A 531 2.40 13.70 8.55
CA VAL A 531 2.30 13.01 7.27
C VAL A 531 0.86 13.00 6.79
N SER A 532 0.66 13.00 5.49
CA SER A 532 -0.70 12.94 4.91
C SER A 532 -0.71 12.20 3.58
N ARG A 533 -1.77 11.41 3.38
CA ARG A 533 -2.01 10.68 2.14
C ARG A 533 -3.46 10.83 1.71
N THR A 534 -3.68 11.13 0.44
CA THR A 534 -4.98 11.02 -0.23
C THR A 534 -5.09 9.65 -0.88
N TYR A 535 -6.18 8.93 -0.68
CA TYR A 535 -6.41 7.62 -1.31
C TYR A 535 -7.23 7.81 -2.58
N SER A 536 -6.82 7.24 -3.72
CA SER A 536 -7.59 7.36 -4.98
C SER A 536 -8.72 6.33 -5.10
N THR A 537 -8.72 5.30 -4.28
CA THR A 537 -9.68 4.19 -4.30
C THR A 537 -9.92 3.66 -2.89
N ASP A 538 -11.05 3.00 -2.68
CA ASP A 538 -11.40 2.37 -1.41
C ASP A 538 -10.31 1.36 -1.04
N THR A 539 -9.73 1.52 0.16
CA THR A 539 -8.62 0.70 0.63
C THR A 539 -8.94 0.16 2.02
N LYS A 540 -8.97 -1.16 2.16
CA LYS A 540 -9.20 -1.86 3.42
C LYS A 540 -7.89 -2.10 4.17
N ASP A 541 -7.99 -2.34 5.48
CA ASP A 541 -6.85 -2.69 6.35
C ASP A 541 -5.63 -1.78 6.16
N SER A 542 -5.89 -0.47 6.01
CA SER A 542 -4.86 0.51 5.73
C SER A 542 -3.97 0.70 6.96
N ILE A 543 -2.66 0.77 6.76
CA ILE A 543 -1.63 0.90 7.79
C ILE A 543 -0.66 2.01 7.37
N LEU A 544 -0.20 2.79 8.35
CA LEU A 544 0.93 3.71 8.21
C LEU A 544 2.08 3.21 9.07
N THR A 545 3.28 3.13 8.49
CA THR A 545 4.54 2.85 9.20
C THR A 545 5.45 4.06 9.16
N ILE A 546 5.84 4.55 10.34
CA ILE A 546 6.80 5.65 10.51
C ILE A 546 8.06 5.09 11.18
N PRO A 547 9.21 5.09 10.49
CA PRO A 547 10.49 4.85 11.13
C PRO A 547 10.98 6.13 11.80
N PHE A 548 11.30 6.07 13.08
CA PHE A 548 12.07 7.08 13.80
C PHE A 548 13.57 6.87 13.57
N ALA A 549 14.34 7.96 13.55
CA ALA A 549 15.78 7.91 13.30
C ALA A 549 16.59 7.25 14.44
N SER A 550 16.04 7.20 15.65
CA SER A 550 16.61 6.46 16.77
C SER A 550 15.52 6.04 17.76
N ASN A 551 15.91 5.30 18.79
CA ASN A 551 14.97 4.68 19.72
C ASN A 551 14.06 5.71 20.38
N VAL A 552 12.75 5.49 20.29
CA VAL A 552 11.71 6.27 20.96
C VAL A 552 11.22 5.47 22.16
N ALA A 553 11.32 6.07 23.34
CA ALA A 553 10.92 5.43 24.58
C ALA A 553 9.41 5.57 24.84
N SER A 554 8.78 6.67 24.39
CA SER A 554 7.33 6.87 24.46
C SER A 554 6.83 7.88 23.43
N LEU A 555 5.52 7.86 23.12
CA LEU A 555 4.88 8.90 22.31
C LEU A 555 4.28 9.98 23.22
N LYS A 556 4.60 11.25 22.95
CA LYS A 556 3.93 12.40 23.58
C LYS A 556 2.51 12.57 23.05
N ASN A 557 2.35 12.42 21.75
CA ASN A 557 1.06 12.44 21.07
C ASN A 557 1.08 11.59 19.80
N ILE A 558 -0.10 11.08 19.45
CA ILE A 558 -0.41 10.50 18.15
C ILE A 558 -1.86 10.88 17.83
N GLU A 559 -2.03 11.63 16.76
CA GLU A 559 -3.32 12.18 16.39
C GLU A 559 -3.59 11.97 14.90
N ARG A 560 -4.86 11.74 14.57
CA ARG A 560 -5.37 11.53 13.21
C ARG A 560 -6.39 12.61 12.87
N ARG A 561 -6.49 12.95 11.59
CA ARG A 561 -7.66 13.61 11.01
C ARG A 561 -7.93 13.09 9.60
N THR A 562 -9.17 13.24 9.15
CA THR A 562 -9.59 12.93 7.78
C THR A 562 -10.15 14.20 7.12
N ASN A 563 -9.83 14.43 5.84
CA ASN A 563 -10.33 15.53 5.01
C ASN A 563 -10.20 16.93 5.63
N GLY A 564 -9.08 17.19 6.32
CA GLY A 564 -8.82 18.47 6.96
C GLY A 564 -9.70 18.77 8.19
N GLY A 565 -10.42 17.77 8.71
CA GLY A 565 -11.21 17.87 9.93
C GLY A 565 -10.40 18.13 11.21
N SER A 566 -11.07 18.05 12.36
CA SER A 566 -10.41 18.19 13.66
C SER A 566 -9.49 17.00 13.95
N TRP A 567 -8.39 17.28 14.64
CA TRP A 567 -7.49 16.24 15.14
C TRP A 567 -8.14 15.47 16.29
N SER A 568 -8.03 14.15 16.26
CA SER A 568 -8.42 13.24 17.34
C SER A 568 -7.26 12.32 17.72
N THR A 569 -7.14 11.99 19.00
CA THR A 569 -6.12 11.04 19.48
C THR A 569 -6.38 9.64 18.92
N VAL A 570 -5.33 8.97 18.45
CA VAL A 570 -5.41 7.55 18.03
C VAL A 570 -5.46 6.67 19.27
N ALA A 571 -6.36 5.69 19.30
CA ALA A 571 -6.52 4.84 20.48
C ALA A 571 -5.30 3.91 20.66
N PRO A 572 -4.90 3.56 21.90
CA PRO A 572 -3.77 2.67 22.14
C PRO A 572 -3.86 1.27 21.52
N GLY A 573 -5.05 0.83 21.09
CA GLY A 573 -5.24 -0.42 20.37
C GLY A 573 -4.94 -0.33 18.87
N ASP A 574 -4.90 0.89 18.32
CA ASP A 574 -4.79 1.15 16.88
C ASP A 574 -3.37 1.60 16.49
N TYR A 575 -2.38 1.43 17.38
CA TYR A 575 -0.98 1.64 17.06
C TYR A 575 -0.05 0.79 17.92
N SER A 576 1.15 0.53 17.41
CA SER A 576 2.24 -0.12 18.14
C SER A 576 3.56 0.61 17.90
N LEU A 577 4.36 0.77 18.96
CA LEU A 577 5.71 1.31 18.90
C LEU A 577 6.71 0.21 19.29
N ASP A 578 7.58 -0.18 18.37
CA ASP A 578 8.70 -1.10 18.60
C ASP A 578 10.03 -0.36 18.42
N GLY A 579 10.48 0.27 19.51
CA GLY A 579 11.71 1.03 19.58
C GLY A 579 11.79 2.19 18.59
N THR A 580 12.22 1.91 17.37
CA THR A 580 12.33 2.88 16.28
C THR A 580 11.12 2.89 15.35
N THR A 581 10.21 1.92 15.39
CA THR A 581 9.15 1.81 14.38
C THR A 581 7.77 1.97 14.98
N LEU A 582 7.03 2.97 14.50
CA LEU A 582 5.63 3.18 14.82
C LEU A 582 4.75 2.65 13.68
N THR A 583 3.84 1.75 13.99
CA THR A 583 2.80 1.25 13.09
C THR A 583 1.45 1.75 13.57
N VAL A 584 0.65 2.32 12.66
CA VAL A 584 -0.66 2.91 12.95
C VAL A 584 -1.70 2.26 12.07
N GLU A 585 -2.73 1.69 12.67
CA GLU A 585 -3.88 1.11 11.96
C GLU A 585 -4.84 2.23 11.56
N LEU A 586 -5.07 2.37 10.26
CA LEU A 586 -5.98 3.37 9.69
C LEU A 586 -7.36 2.77 9.37
N GLY A 587 -7.44 1.44 9.24
CA GLY A 587 -8.66 0.71 8.93
C GLY A 587 -9.10 0.89 7.47
N THR A 588 -10.41 0.85 7.22
CA THR A 588 -10.96 1.16 5.89
C THR A 588 -10.89 2.67 5.63
N VAL A 589 -10.42 3.04 4.44
CA VAL A 589 -10.38 4.43 3.96
C VAL A 589 -11.05 4.48 2.59
N ASP A 590 -12.00 5.39 2.42
CA ASP A 590 -12.73 5.56 1.18
C ASP A 590 -11.89 6.30 0.12
N GLY A 591 -12.15 6.01 -1.16
CA GLY A 591 -11.54 6.72 -2.27
C GLY A 591 -11.91 8.20 -2.28
N GLY A 592 -10.90 9.05 -2.43
CA GLY A 592 -10.98 10.51 -2.33
C GLY A 592 -10.60 11.06 -0.96
N ASP A 593 -10.59 10.24 0.09
CA ASP A 593 -10.27 10.71 1.44
C ASP A 593 -8.78 10.99 1.63
N THR A 594 -8.49 12.06 2.36
CA THR A 594 -7.15 12.40 2.81
C THR A 594 -7.01 12.15 4.30
N VAL A 595 -6.15 11.21 4.67
CA VAL A 595 -5.82 10.92 6.07
C VAL A 595 -4.51 11.61 6.42
N SER A 596 -4.50 12.39 7.51
CA SER A 596 -3.27 12.96 8.08
C SER A 596 -3.00 12.40 9.46
N ILE A 597 -1.74 12.13 9.76
CA ILE A 597 -1.25 11.68 11.06
C ILE A 597 -0.15 12.62 11.51
N ARG A 598 -0.22 13.05 12.77
CA ARG A 598 0.90 13.74 13.43
C ARG A 598 1.27 13.02 14.71
N THR A 599 2.56 12.93 14.98
CA THR A 599 3.07 12.28 16.18
C THR A 599 4.38 12.89 16.63
N THR A 600 4.63 12.85 17.94
CA THR A 600 5.91 13.24 18.55
C THR A 600 6.40 12.09 19.42
N GLY A 601 7.50 11.46 19.01
CA GLY A 601 8.26 10.52 19.83
C GLY A 601 9.16 11.25 20.82
N GLN A 602 9.30 10.69 22.02
CA GLN A 602 10.22 11.13 23.06
C GLN A 602 11.24 10.02 23.35
N ARG A 603 12.52 10.39 23.41
CA ARG A 603 13.63 9.46 23.69
C ARG A 603 13.99 9.39 25.17
N VAL A 604 13.39 10.25 25.98
CA VAL A 604 13.50 10.29 27.44
C VAL A 604 12.14 10.06 28.06
N VAL A 605 12.11 9.38 29.20
CA VAL A 605 10.88 9.04 29.92
C VAL A 605 11.03 9.41 31.39
N ALA A 606 10.01 10.04 31.95
CA ALA A 606 9.88 10.19 33.39
C ALA A 606 9.36 8.88 33.99
N VAL A 607 10.09 8.32 34.95
CA VAL A 607 9.63 7.18 35.75
C VAL A 607 8.93 7.72 36.99
N ASN A 608 7.76 7.16 37.32
CA ASN A 608 6.89 7.59 38.42
C ASN A 608 6.47 9.07 38.33
N GLY A 609 6.44 9.64 37.13
CA GLY A 609 6.06 11.03 36.84
C GLY A 609 5.80 11.23 35.35
N SER A 610 5.62 12.48 34.93
CA SER A 610 5.45 12.85 33.53
C SER A 610 6.10 14.20 33.24
N LEU A 611 6.63 14.36 32.02
CA LEU A 611 7.32 15.57 31.59
C LEU A 611 6.98 15.93 30.14
N THR A 612 7.22 17.19 29.83
CA THR A 612 7.17 17.73 28.47
C THR A 612 8.50 18.40 28.16
N VAL A 613 9.15 17.99 27.08
CA VAL A 613 10.26 18.75 26.49
C VAL A 613 9.64 19.94 25.75
N THR A 614 9.95 21.16 26.20
CA THR A 614 9.38 22.42 25.67
C THR A 614 10.27 23.05 24.61
N ASP A 615 11.58 22.88 24.73
CA ASP A 615 12.58 23.37 23.79
C ASP A 615 13.61 22.27 23.55
N PRO A 616 13.48 21.47 22.47
CA PRO A 616 14.37 20.36 22.20
C PRO A 616 15.67 20.84 21.54
N THR A 617 16.79 20.27 21.97
CA THR A 617 18.10 20.55 21.34
C THR A 617 18.19 19.90 19.96
N PRO A 618 18.66 20.62 18.92
CA PRO A 618 18.98 20.04 17.63
C PRO A 618 20.00 18.89 17.71
N LEU A 619 19.96 17.98 16.74
CA LEU A 619 21.01 16.97 16.57
C LEU A 619 22.33 17.65 16.18
N GLY A 620 23.46 17.10 16.62
CA GLY A 620 24.80 17.66 16.41
C GLY A 620 25.25 18.66 17.49
N GLU A 621 24.32 19.38 18.12
CA GLU A 621 24.65 20.33 19.19
C GLU A 621 24.89 19.63 20.53
N ARG A 622 25.59 20.29 21.47
CA ARG A 622 25.63 19.81 22.86
C ARG A 622 24.24 19.86 23.47
N LEU A 623 23.85 18.83 24.24
CA LEU A 623 22.54 18.78 24.89
C LEU A 623 22.27 20.08 25.65
N ASP A 624 21.10 20.66 25.41
CA ASP A 624 20.65 21.89 26.02
C ASP A 624 19.11 22.04 25.93
N SER A 625 18.38 21.03 26.41
CA SER A 625 16.93 20.94 26.22
C SER A 625 16.18 21.49 27.42
N GLU A 626 15.12 22.29 27.19
CA GLU A 626 14.21 22.74 28.25
C GLU A 626 13.12 21.71 28.52
N ILE A 627 12.86 21.45 29.79
CA ILE A 627 11.83 20.53 30.28
C ILE A 627 10.88 21.27 31.21
N ARG A 628 9.58 20.96 31.08
CA ARG A 628 8.56 21.19 32.10
C ARG A 628 8.09 19.87 32.71
N ILE A 629 8.03 19.81 34.03
CA ILE A 629 7.44 18.69 34.77
C ILE A 629 5.92 18.82 34.80
N ASP A 630 5.21 17.78 34.38
CA ASP A 630 3.75 17.74 34.41
C ASP A 630 3.24 16.99 35.67
N SER A 631 3.96 15.96 36.13
CA SER A 631 3.73 15.30 37.43
C SER A 631 5.02 14.72 37.99
N TRP A 632 5.20 14.77 39.32
CA TRP A 632 6.44 14.32 39.98
C TRP A 632 6.18 13.78 41.38
N SER A 633 6.82 12.66 41.69
CA SER A 633 6.83 11.97 42.99
C SER A 633 8.24 11.98 43.57
N ASN A 634 8.38 11.69 44.86
CA ASN A 634 9.70 11.73 45.53
C ASN A 634 10.71 10.70 44.99
N ASP A 635 10.22 9.61 44.39
CA ASP A 635 11.01 8.55 43.78
C ASP A 635 11.09 8.67 42.25
N SER A 636 10.60 9.77 41.67
CA SER A 636 10.68 10.04 40.24
C SER A 636 12.10 10.31 39.77
N TYR A 637 12.36 9.94 38.51
CA TYR A 637 13.60 10.28 37.81
C TYR A 637 13.35 10.33 36.29
N ILE A 638 14.23 11.02 35.58
CA ILE A 638 14.28 10.98 34.12
C ILE A 638 15.22 9.86 33.72
N SER A 639 14.68 8.92 32.95
CA SER A 639 15.43 7.87 32.29
C SER A 639 16.11 8.43 31.05
N LEU A 640 17.45 8.38 31.01
CA LEU A 640 18.27 8.96 29.94
C LEU A 640 18.84 7.91 28.97
N GLY A 641 18.64 6.62 29.26
CA GLY A 641 19.07 5.52 28.40
C GLY A 641 18.36 5.51 27.05
N GLY A 642 19.09 5.19 25.98
CA GLY A 642 18.64 5.21 24.60
C GLY A 642 18.68 6.60 23.94
N SER A 643 19.06 7.65 24.68
CA SER A 643 19.22 9.00 24.12
C SER A 643 20.62 9.23 23.51
N PRO A 644 20.81 10.16 22.55
CA PRO A 644 22.10 10.37 21.89
C PRO A 644 23.28 10.70 22.81
N ASP A 645 23.02 11.24 24.01
CA ASP A 645 24.05 11.60 25.01
C ASP A 645 24.05 10.68 26.23
N GLU A 646 23.39 9.51 26.16
CA GLU A 646 23.11 8.65 27.32
C GLU A 646 24.33 8.33 28.20
N GLY A 647 25.53 8.26 27.63
CA GLY A 647 26.76 7.91 28.35
C GLY A 647 27.50 9.09 28.98
N ARG A 648 27.06 10.34 28.75
CA ARG A 648 27.69 11.53 29.35
C ARG A 648 27.02 11.87 30.68
N LEU A 649 27.74 12.50 31.60
CA LEU A 649 27.14 13.05 32.82
C LEU A 649 26.21 14.20 32.48
N HIS A 650 24.98 14.12 32.99
CA HIS A 650 23.95 15.14 32.82
C HIS A 650 23.87 16.06 34.03
N TYR A 651 23.48 17.30 33.80
CA TYR A 651 23.19 18.27 34.84
C TYR A 651 22.03 19.16 34.44
N THR A 652 21.34 19.71 35.42
CA THR A 652 20.31 20.72 35.20
C THR A 652 20.86 22.11 35.42
N TYR A 653 20.21 23.11 34.84
CA TYR A 653 20.44 24.51 35.17
C TYR A 653 19.16 25.33 34.89
N ASN A 654 19.11 26.57 35.40
CA ASN A 654 17.91 27.43 35.35
C ASN A 654 16.67 26.76 35.97
N GLU A 655 16.86 26.05 37.07
CA GLU A 655 15.82 25.29 37.78
C GLU A 655 14.88 26.22 38.56
N SER A 656 13.58 25.95 38.47
CA SER A 656 12.60 26.60 39.34
C SER A 656 12.53 26.00 40.75
N PHE A 657 13.29 24.93 41.03
CA PHE A 657 13.25 24.14 42.27
C PHE A 657 14.59 24.05 43.01
N GLY A 658 15.62 24.73 42.52
CA GLY A 658 16.94 24.80 43.13
C GLY A 658 17.82 23.56 42.95
N ASP A 659 19.03 23.71 43.49
CA ASP A 659 20.25 22.93 43.31
C ASP A 659 20.29 21.59 44.06
N THR A 660 19.34 20.69 43.78
CA THR A 660 19.22 19.39 44.46
C THR A 660 19.30 18.18 43.54
N GLU A 661 19.50 18.42 42.25
CA GLU A 661 19.64 17.42 41.19
C GLU A 661 20.86 16.52 41.39
N PHE A 662 20.75 15.29 40.90
CA PHE A 662 21.91 14.44 40.69
C PHE A 662 21.64 13.40 39.60
N ASP A 663 22.67 13.08 38.84
CA ASP A 663 22.67 11.97 37.89
C ASP A 663 23.16 10.71 38.61
N LYS A 664 22.27 9.72 38.74
CA LYS A 664 22.60 8.41 39.33
C LYS A 664 23.00 7.47 38.20
N VAL A 665 24.26 7.03 38.23
CA VAL A 665 24.80 6.08 37.23
C VAL A 665 24.94 4.71 37.86
N THR A 666 24.39 3.70 37.20
CA THR A 666 24.48 2.30 37.61
C THR A 666 25.71 1.61 37.02
N SER A 667 26.04 0.43 37.54
CA SER A 667 27.16 -0.39 37.01
C SER A 667 27.01 -0.85 35.56
N THR A 668 25.80 -0.80 34.98
CA THR A 668 25.61 -1.03 33.54
C THR A 668 25.84 0.21 32.69
N GLY A 669 26.23 1.35 33.30
CA GLY A 669 26.36 2.64 32.64
C GLY A 669 25.01 3.33 32.38
N TYR A 670 23.93 2.90 33.04
CA TYR A 670 22.61 3.51 32.86
C TYR A 670 22.45 4.76 33.74
N HIS A 671 22.03 5.87 33.15
CA HIS A 671 21.84 7.16 33.80
C HIS A 671 20.38 7.41 34.22
N ARG A 672 20.20 7.94 35.42
CA ARG A 672 18.90 8.32 36.01
C ARG A 672 19.03 9.69 36.65
N LEU A 673 18.47 10.71 36.01
CA LEU A 673 18.49 12.07 36.52
C LEU A 673 17.39 12.26 37.56
N HIS A 674 17.77 12.38 38.82
CA HIS A 674 16.86 12.62 39.94
C HIS A 674 16.75 14.10 40.24
N LEU A 675 15.52 14.55 40.52
CA LEU A 675 15.18 15.95 40.79
C LEU A 675 14.38 16.06 42.09
N PRO A 676 14.99 15.88 43.29
CA PRO A 676 14.27 15.83 44.56
C PRO A 676 13.51 17.10 44.92
N GLY A 677 13.99 18.27 44.48
CA GLY A 677 13.31 19.55 44.70
C GLY A 677 12.14 19.81 43.74
N ALA A 678 12.03 19.07 42.63
CA ALA A 678 11.06 19.36 41.58
C ALA A 678 9.62 19.01 41.99
N SER A 679 8.68 19.76 41.42
CA SER A 679 7.24 19.54 41.60
C SER A 679 6.50 19.78 40.28
N THR A 680 5.18 19.60 40.27
CA THR A 680 4.36 19.92 39.09
C THR A 680 4.58 21.36 38.64
N SER A 681 4.71 21.56 37.33
CA SER A 681 5.03 22.84 36.67
C SER A 681 6.45 23.35 36.88
N SER A 682 7.35 22.57 37.52
CA SER A 682 8.76 22.91 37.57
C SER A 682 9.37 22.95 36.17
N THR A 683 10.26 23.92 35.92
CA THR A 683 10.96 24.12 34.64
C THR A 683 12.46 24.18 34.87
N PHE A 684 13.23 23.67 33.93
CA PHE A 684 14.70 23.63 33.95
C PHE A 684 15.23 23.27 32.57
N ARG A 685 16.54 23.49 32.35
CA ARG A 685 17.25 22.99 31.17
C ARG A 685 18.20 21.87 31.57
N VAL A 686 18.42 20.92 30.68
CA VAL A 686 19.36 19.82 30.88
C VAL A 686 20.48 19.92 29.86
N SER A 687 21.70 19.75 30.34
CA SER A 687 22.89 19.73 29.51
C SER A 687 23.86 18.62 29.95
N THR A 688 24.97 18.48 29.23
CA THR A 688 26.01 17.50 29.51
C THR A 688 27.39 18.14 29.56
N ILE A 689 28.28 17.51 30.32
CA ILE A 689 29.73 17.75 30.25
C ILE A 689 30.39 16.63 29.44
N PRO A 690 31.58 16.84 28.86
CA PRO A 690 32.28 15.82 28.07
C PRO A 690 32.96 14.77 28.95
N VAL A 691 32.25 14.26 29.95
CA VAL A 691 32.72 13.22 30.88
C VAL A 691 31.73 12.07 30.85
N ARG A 692 32.23 10.86 30.62
CA ARG A 692 31.50 9.60 30.86
C ARG A 692 31.98 8.99 32.17
N VAL A 693 31.08 8.32 32.88
CA VAL A 693 31.45 7.57 34.09
C VAL A 693 31.05 6.12 33.94
N ASN A 694 31.89 5.23 34.45
CA ASN A 694 31.59 3.80 34.55
C ASN A 694 31.80 3.37 36.00
N VAL A 695 30.73 2.88 36.63
CA VAL A 695 30.72 2.42 38.02
C VAL A 695 30.95 0.91 38.03
N ALA A 696 31.93 0.43 38.79
CA ALA A 696 32.33 -0.97 38.77
C ALA A 696 31.26 -1.91 39.35
N THR A 697 30.61 -1.51 40.44
CA THR A 697 29.58 -2.27 41.17
C THR A 697 28.49 -1.33 41.68
N GLY A 698 27.25 -1.83 41.80
CA GLY A 698 26.15 -1.02 42.35
C GLY A 698 25.84 0.22 41.51
N GLU A 699 26.00 1.38 42.11
CA GLU A 699 25.59 2.69 41.61
C GLU A 699 26.29 3.84 42.36
N SER A 700 26.47 4.97 41.70
CA SER A 700 27.01 6.19 42.33
C SER A 700 26.22 7.41 41.86
N ARG A 701 26.27 8.49 42.65
CA ARG A 701 25.55 9.73 42.36
C ARG A 701 26.53 10.84 42.02
N PHE A 702 26.23 11.56 40.95
CA PHE A 702 27.08 12.62 40.42
C PHE A 702 26.29 13.92 40.31
N ARG A 703 26.88 15.02 40.75
CA ARG A 703 26.33 16.37 40.60
C ARG A 703 27.40 17.28 40.03
N ILE A 704 27.06 18.08 39.02
CA ILE A 704 28.01 18.99 38.39
C ILE A 704 27.96 20.33 39.13
N THR A 705 29.00 20.63 39.91
CA THR A 705 29.06 21.87 40.69
C THR A 705 29.56 23.06 39.87
N GLU A 706 30.36 22.79 38.84
CA GLU A 706 30.82 23.82 37.90
C GLU A 706 30.93 23.19 36.50
N PRO A 707 29.95 23.43 35.62
CA PRO A 707 29.95 22.83 34.28
C PRO A 707 31.02 23.49 33.41
N SER A 708 31.93 22.69 32.88
CA SER A 708 32.99 23.14 31.98
C SER A 708 33.32 22.05 30.96
N THR A 709 33.68 22.44 29.75
CA THR A 709 34.15 21.52 28.70
C THR A 709 35.64 21.22 28.81
N THR A 710 36.38 21.98 29.61
CA THR A 710 37.85 21.84 29.77
C THR A 710 38.25 21.42 31.17
N GLU A 711 37.55 21.92 32.19
CA GLU A 711 37.84 21.66 33.61
C GLU A 711 36.56 21.40 34.43
N PRO A 712 35.80 20.32 34.15
CA PRO A 712 34.55 20.05 34.85
C PRO A 712 34.78 19.74 36.33
N LYS A 713 33.95 20.33 37.21
CA LYS A 713 33.90 19.97 38.64
C LYS A 713 32.68 19.11 38.95
N ILE A 714 32.94 17.95 39.55
CA ILE A 714 31.98 16.88 39.76
C ILE A 714 31.98 16.55 41.26
N SER A 715 30.84 16.77 41.92
CA SER A 715 30.57 16.19 43.23
C SER A 715 30.14 14.74 43.03
N VAL A 716 30.88 13.81 43.62
CA VAL A 716 30.55 12.39 43.67
C VAL A 716 30.07 12.06 45.08
N SER A 717 29.10 11.15 45.17
CA SER A 717 28.63 10.59 46.44
C SER A 717 28.17 9.14 46.25
N PRO A 718 28.23 8.32 47.31
CA PRO A 718 27.94 6.92 47.20
C PRO A 718 26.46 6.64 46.91
N GLY A 719 26.21 5.50 46.26
CA GLY A 719 24.86 5.00 46.01
C GLY A 719 24.26 4.31 47.23
N ALA A 720 23.90 3.03 47.06
CA ALA A 720 23.49 2.16 48.17
C ALA A 720 24.69 1.52 48.89
N HIS A 721 25.82 1.41 48.20
CA HIS A 721 27.09 0.92 48.70
C HIS A 721 28.12 2.05 48.68
N THR A 722 29.19 1.87 49.45
CA THR A 722 30.30 2.83 49.54
C THR A 722 31.58 2.16 49.06
N SER A 723 32.50 2.95 48.54
CA SER A 723 33.78 2.51 47.98
C SER A 723 33.63 1.66 46.71
N ASP A 724 32.58 1.92 45.92
CA ASP A 724 32.46 1.38 44.57
C ASP A 724 33.47 2.09 43.66
N GLY A 725 34.22 1.33 42.84
CA GLY A 725 35.21 1.92 41.93
C GLY A 725 34.55 2.69 40.79
N VAL A 726 35.04 3.90 40.50
CA VAL A 726 34.52 4.76 39.43
C VAL A 726 35.63 5.09 38.43
N THR A 727 35.35 4.91 37.15
CA THR A 727 36.21 5.37 36.05
C THR A 727 35.58 6.58 35.36
N TYR A 728 36.29 7.71 35.35
CA TYR A 728 35.93 8.95 34.70
C TYR A 728 36.66 9.05 33.35
N THR A 729 35.93 9.05 32.24
CA THR A 729 36.48 9.20 30.89
C THR A 729 36.17 10.60 30.37
N PHE A 730 37.18 11.44 30.25
CA PHE A 730 37.05 12.77 29.63
C PHE A 730 37.23 12.65 28.11
N LEU A 731 36.23 13.16 27.37
CA LEU A 731 36.04 12.89 25.94
C LEU A 731 36.69 13.93 25.02
N SER A 732 37.15 15.05 25.55
CA SER A 732 37.73 16.13 24.75
C SER A 732 39.05 16.64 25.33
N PRO A 733 40.02 15.75 25.67
CA PRO A 733 41.35 16.20 26.05
C PRO A 733 42.16 16.67 24.84
N SER A 734 43.15 17.51 25.12
CA SER A 734 44.24 17.76 24.17
C SER A 734 45.19 16.55 24.15
N ALA A 735 45.36 15.92 22.98
CA ALA A 735 46.23 14.76 22.84
C ALA A 735 47.68 15.08 23.25
N GLY A 736 48.32 14.14 23.96
CA GLY A 736 49.68 14.28 24.49
C GLY A 736 49.78 15.00 25.84
N ASP A 737 48.73 15.70 26.27
CA ASP A 737 48.72 16.36 27.57
C ASP A 737 48.43 15.39 28.72
N LYS A 738 49.07 15.62 29.87
CA LYS A 738 48.75 14.88 31.10
C LYS A 738 47.57 15.51 31.80
N TYR A 739 46.51 14.75 32.05
CA TYR A 739 45.36 15.16 32.84
C TYR A 739 45.40 14.50 34.22
N ILE A 740 44.88 15.20 35.22
CA ILE A 740 44.78 14.74 36.60
C ILE A 740 43.32 14.75 37.06
N LEU A 741 42.96 13.77 37.89
CA LEU A 741 41.76 13.79 38.72
C LEU A 741 42.18 14.31 40.09
N TYR A 742 41.70 15.48 40.48
CA TYR A 742 42.10 16.15 41.72
C TYR A 742 40.90 16.34 42.64
N SER A 743 41.03 15.89 43.89
CA SER A 743 40.07 16.14 44.95
C SER A 743 40.26 17.54 45.50
N THR A 744 39.28 18.41 45.27
CA THR A 744 39.25 19.75 45.88
C THR A 744 38.78 19.71 47.33
N THR A 745 38.05 18.66 47.74
CA THR A 745 37.65 18.43 49.14
C THR A 745 38.85 18.10 50.02
N VAL A 746 39.72 17.18 49.57
CA VAL A 746 40.86 16.70 50.37
C VAL A 746 42.17 17.44 50.00
N GLY A 747 42.22 18.06 48.82
CA GLY A 747 43.41 18.77 48.33
C GLY A 747 44.50 17.82 47.82
N THR A 748 44.12 16.68 47.23
CA THR A 748 45.06 15.64 46.78
C THR A 748 44.72 15.14 45.37
N GLN A 749 45.75 14.73 44.63
CA GLN A 749 45.58 14.05 43.35
C GLN A 749 45.15 12.60 43.58
N ARG A 750 44.10 12.17 42.89
CA ARG A 750 43.55 10.81 42.94
C ARG A 750 44.18 9.92 41.88
N ASP A 751 44.22 10.42 40.65
CA ASP A 751 44.79 9.72 39.50
C ASP A 751 45.35 10.71 38.46
N SER A 752 46.16 10.19 37.53
CA SER A 752 46.62 10.94 36.37
C SER A 752 46.94 10.03 35.20
N ALA A 753 46.62 10.47 33.99
CA ALA A 753 46.91 9.75 32.76
C ALA A 753 47.29 10.72 31.63
N LEU A 754 48.08 10.23 30.67
CA LEU A 754 48.32 10.94 29.42
C LEU A 754 47.10 10.80 28.51
N ALA A 755 46.69 11.89 27.89
CA ALA A 755 45.57 11.88 26.97
C ALA A 755 45.98 11.41 25.57
N GLU A 756 45.14 10.57 24.98
CA GLU A 756 45.11 10.31 23.54
C GLU A 756 43.88 11.03 22.97
N GLU A 757 42.95 10.32 22.34
CA GLU A 757 41.63 10.85 21.94
C GLU A 757 40.70 11.06 23.16
N THR A 758 40.88 10.28 24.22
CA THR A 758 40.19 10.42 25.51
C THR A 758 41.18 10.20 26.66
N VAL A 759 40.78 10.53 27.88
CA VAL A 759 41.57 10.22 29.08
C VAL A 759 40.70 9.57 30.15
N SER A 760 41.11 8.38 30.62
CA SER A 760 40.44 7.63 31.68
C SER A 760 41.18 7.79 33.00
N LEU A 761 40.46 8.22 34.03
CA LEU A 761 40.96 8.46 35.38
C LEU A 761 40.11 7.68 36.38
N LYS A 762 40.69 7.17 37.46
CA LYS A 762 40.01 6.27 38.41
C LYS A 762 39.99 6.84 39.82
N ASP A 763 38.90 6.57 40.52
CA ASP A 763 38.76 6.79 41.96
C ASP A 763 37.73 5.80 42.54
N ASP A 764 37.32 6.01 43.79
CA ASP A 764 36.09 5.42 44.33
C ASP A 764 34.93 6.44 44.39
N ASP A 765 33.77 6.01 44.88
CA ASP A 765 32.56 6.84 45.01
C ASP A 765 32.43 7.55 46.36
N SER A 766 33.55 7.72 47.10
CA SER A 766 33.57 8.47 48.35
C SER A 766 33.02 9.89 48.15
N GLU A 767 32.35 10.44 49.16
CA GLU A 767 31.76 11.78 49.05
C GLU A 767 32.85 12.87 48.93
N GLU A 768 33.02 13.44 47.73
CA GLU A 768 34.01 14.48 47.46
C GLU A 768 33.70 15.29 46.19
N ILE A 769 34.43 16.41 46.00
CA ILE A 769 34.37 17.23 44.80
C ILE A 769 35.67 17.04 44.02
N LEU A 770 35.53 16.41 42.86
CA LEU A 770 36.60 16.11 41.92
C LEU A 770 36.64 17.17 40.81
N VAL A 771 37.85 17.50 40.35
CA VAL A 771 38.07 18.29 39.14
C VAL A 771 38.98 17.51 38.19
N ILE A 772 38.58 17.40 36.93
CA ILE A 772 39.45 16.94 35.86
C ILE A 772 40.11 18.17 35.26
N ARG A 773 41.44 18.21 35.23
CA ARG A 773 42.19 19.35 34.67
C ARG A 773 43.53 18.91 34.10
N LYS A 774 44.09 19.75 33.24
CA LYS A 774 45.46 19.55 32.75
C LYS A 774 46.46 19.68 33.91
N SER A 775 47.45 18.81 33.94
CA SER A 775 48.57 18.91 34.86
C SER A 775 49.38 20.16 34.51
N GLU A 776 49.60 21.05 35.47
CA GLU A 776 50.60 22.10 35.31
C GLU A 776 51.99 21.45 35.29
N SER A 777 52.62 21.32 34.12
CA SER A 777 53.97 20.77 34.04
C SER A 777 54.98 21.84 34.47
N SER A 778 55.61 21.63 35.62
CA SER A 778 57.02 22.01 35.81
C SER A 778 57.88 20.82 35.40
N ASP A 779 58.86 21.05 34.52
CA ASP A 779 59.77 20.04 34.01
C ASP A 779 60.42 19.22 35.13
N ALA A 780 60.40 17.89 35.00
CA ALA A 780 61.35 17.02 35.68
C ALA A 780 61.63 15.78 34.81
N THR A 781 62.75 15.82 34.09
CA THR A 781 63.45 14.59 33.73
C THR A 781 63.99 13.98 35.03
N GLY A 782 63.66 12.71 35.27
CA GLY A 782 64.09 12.00 36.47
C GLY A 782 63.79 10.52 36.41
N SER A 783 64.62 9.80 35.66
CA SER A 783 64.99 8.38 35.82
C SER A 783 64.24 7.60 36.91
N GLY A 784 63.54 6.54 36.49
CA GLY A 784 63.12 5.47 37.39
C GLY A 784 64.31 4.89 38.15
N GLY A 785 64.20 4.84 39.48
CA GLY A 785 65.19 4.31 40.40
C GLY A 785 64.56 4.15 41.80
N PHE A 786 63.96 2.99 41.99
CA PHE A 786 63.20 2.49 43.15
C PHE A 786 64.02 2.48 44.47
N PHE A 787 63.43 2.90 45.60
CA PHE A 787 63.34 2.25 46.93
C PHE A 787 63.11 3.24 48.09
N THR A 788 62.14 2.90 48.94
CA THR A 788 61.88 3.44 50.28
C THR A 788 62.87 2.88 51.31
N ASP A 789 63.47 3.75 52.15
CA ASP A 789 63.43 3.64 53.62
C ASP A 789 63.93 4.95 54.31
N GLY A 790 63.17 5.39 55.32
CA GLY A 790 63.61 6.13 56.51
C GLY A 790 64.19 7.56 56.44
N GLY A 791 63.48 8.53 57.05
CA GLY A 791 64.14 9.57 57.87
C GLY A 791 63.75 11.04 57.64
N SER A 792 63.24 11.66 58.71
CA SER A 792 62.94 13.08 58.95
C SER A 792 64.10 14.07 58.76
N VAL A 793 63.87 15.30 58.27
CA VAL A 793 63.86 16.59 59.03
C VAL A 793 63.71 17.85 58.15
N ALA A 794 63.08 18.85 58.77
CA ALA A 794 62.78 20.25 58.46
C ALA A 794 63.67 21.15 57.55
N SER A 795 62.94 22.01 56.82
CA SER A 795 63.09 23.47 56.63
C SER A 795 64.13 24.11 55.70
N ALA A 796 63.61 25.08 54.92
CA ALA A 796 64.16 26.38 54.50
C ALA A 796 64.53 26.60 53.01
N ALA A 797 63.71 27.46 52.40
CA ALA A 797 63.93 28.48 51.36
C ALA A 797 65.24 28.49 50.53
N GLY A 798 65.07 28.71 49.21
CA GLY A 798 66.14 29.21 48.34
C GLY A 798 65.84 29.02 46.85
N ASP A 799 65.47 30.12 46.20
CA ASP A 799 65.35 30.35 44.76
C ASP A 799 66.66 30.00 44.00
N TYR A 800 66.61 29.27 42.88
CA TYR A 800 67.63 29.27 41.81
C TYR A 800 67.16 28.49 40.56
N VAL A 801 67.20 29.16 39.40
CA VAL A 801 67.01 28.62 38.03
C VAL A 801 68.32 28.01 37.50
N PRO A 802 68.28 26.90 36.73
CA PRO A 802 69.32 26.61 35.75
C PRO A 802 68.79 26.39 34.32
N ALA A 803 69.55 26.92 33.36
CA ALA A 803 69.37 26.81 31.92
C ALA A 803 69.77 25.43 31.36
N MET A 804 69.18 25.04 30.23
CA MET A 804 69.55 23.85 29.43
C MET A 804 70.59 24.16 28.32
N PRO A 805 71.40 23.17 27.88
CA PRO A 805 72.48 23.36 26.91
C PRO A 805 72.02 23.23 25.44
N VAL A 806 72.60 24.05 24.55
CA VAL A 806 72.39 24.01 23.09
C VAL A 806 73.45 23.11 22.41
N LEU A 807 73.02 22.21 21.54
CA LEU A 807 73.88 21.40 20.65
C LEU A 807 74.44 22.25 19.50
N ASN A 808 75.76 22.15 19.26
CA ASN A 808 76.48 22.96 18.27
C ASN A 808 76.21 22.47 16.82
N PRO A 809 75.62 23.30 15.94
CA PRO A 809 75.30 22.94 14.55
C PRO A 809 76.53 22.60 13.69
N GLY A 810 77.74 22.95 14.13
CA GLY A 810 78.99 22.60 13.44
C GLY A 810 79.31 21.10 13.41
N LEU A 811 78.82 20.31 14.37
CA LEU A 811 79.08 18.86 14.42
C LEU A 811 78.29 18.08 13.36
N VAL A 812 77.08 18.57 13.03
CA VAL A 812 76.14 17.92 12.09
C VAL A 812 76.58 18.16 10.64
N ALA A 813 77.06 19.36 10.31
CA ALA A 813 77.60 19.67 8.99
C ALA A 813 78.84 18.81 8.64
N ALA A 814 79.65 18.46 9.64
CA ALA A 814 80.84 17.63 9.45
C ALA A 814 80.50 16.18 9.05
N ILE A 815 79.41 15.61 9.56
CA ILE A 815 79.01 14.22 9.27
C ILE A 815 78.50 14.08 7.83
N VAL A 816 77.73 15.06 7.34
CA VAL A 816 77.19 15.06 5.98
C VAL A 816 78.32 15.17 4.93
N LEU A 817 79.33 16.00 5.19
CA LEU A 817 80.49 16.15 4.30
C LEU A 817 81.33 14.87 4.19
N VAL A 818 81.44 14.08 5.26
CA VAL A 818 82.17 12.80 5.26
C VAL A 818 81.46 11.74 4.40
N ILE A 819 80.14 11.70 4.41
CA ILE A 819 79.34 10.75 3.61
C ILE A 819 79.47 11.03 2.11
N ILE A 820 79.43 12.31 1.72
CA ILE A 820 79.59 12.74 0.32
C ILE A 820 81.03 12.45 -0.16
N ALA A 821 82.04 12.76 0.66
CA ALA A 821 83.44 12.48 0.33
C ALA A 821 83.73 10.96 0.19
N GLY A 822 83.11 10.13 1.04
CA GLY A 822 83.21 8.67 0.96
C GLY A 822 82.61 8.09 -0.32
N ALA A 823 81.47 8.63 -0.78
CA ALA A 823 80.83 8.21 -2.03
C ALA A 823 81.67 8.58 -3.27
N ILE A 824 82.31 9.75 -3.27
CA ILE A 824 83.22 10.17 -4.35
C ILE A 824 84.44 9.25 -4.40
N ALA A 825 85.11 9.00 -3.26
CA ALA A 825 86.28 8.14 -3.18
C ALA A 825 86.00 6.66 -3.55
N TYR A 826 84.79 6.16 -3.26
CA TYR A 826 84.38 4.80 -3.64
C TYR A 826 84.21 4.63 -5.16
N THR A 827 83.72 5.67 -5.86
CA THR A 827 83.54 5.63 -7.32
C THR A 827 84.83 5.86 -8.12
N GLU A 828 85.87 6.46 -7.53
CA GLU A 828 87.19 6.59 -8.19
C GLU A 828 88.05 5.32 -8.09
N ARG A 829 87.78 4.42 -7.13
CA ARG A 829 88.58 3.19 -6.93
C ARG A 829 88.17 2.02 -7.84
N ARG A 830 87.03 2.13 -8.54
CA ARG A 830 86.52 1.14 -9.50
C ARG A 830 86.02 1.86 -10.76
N VAL A 831 86.91 2.21 -11.69
CA VAL A 831 86.75 2.06 -13.15
C VAL A 831 88.02 2.58 -13.84
N SER A 832 88.67 1.67 -14.57
CA SER A 832 89.73 1.94 -15.54
C SER A 832 89.15 2.56 -16.82
N SER A 833 89.73 3.69 -17.23
CA SER A 833 89.88 4.21 -18.60
C SER A 833 88.74 3.96 -19.62
N SER A 834 87.99 5.05 -19.88
CA SER A 834 87.45 5.54 -21.16
C SER A 834 85.92 5.75 -21.23
N ARG A 835 85.42 6.84 -20.62
CA ARG A 835 84.41 7.78 -21.15
C ARG A 835 84.06 8.83 -20.07
N THR A 836 83.99 10.09 -20.48
CA THR A 836 83.80 11.27 -19.62
C THR A 836 82.31 11.51 -19.31
N THR A 837 81.87 11.15 -18.10
CA THR A 837 80.63 11.66 -17.48
C THR A 837 80.95 12.48 -16.22
N PRO A 838 80.32 13.66 -16.03
CA PRO A 838 80.54 14.50 -14.85
C PRO A 838 80.16 13.79 -13.54
N VAL A 839 80.87 14.11 -12.45
CA VAL A 839 80.79 13.40 -11.15
C VAL A 839 79.39 13.45 -10.51
N TYR A 840 78.60 14.49 -10.78
CA TYR A 840 77.26 14.69 -10.20
C TYR A 840 76.16 13.86 -10.88
N GLU A 841 76.40 13.28 -12.06
CA GLU A 841 75.44 12.39 -12.75
C GLU A 841 75.68 10.92 -12.40
N ARG A 842 76.66 10.62 -11.54
CA ARG A 842 76.94 9.25 -11.12
C ARG A 842 75.86 8.81 -10.12
N PRO A 843 75.21 7.65 -10.33
CA PRO A 843 74.03 7.26 -9.55
C PRO A 843 74.28 7.15 -8.05
N MET A 844 75.52 6.82 -7.62
CA MET A 844 75.88 6.77 -6.19
C MET A 844 76.05 8.16 -5.55
N VAL A 845 76.41 9.19 -6.32
CA VAL A 845 76.52 10.58 -5.84
C VAL A 845 75.13 11.22 -5.76
N LEU A 846 74.26 10.92 -6.73
CA LEU A 846 72.84 11.28 -6.66
C LEU A 846 72.14 10.63 -5.46
N LEU A 847 72.39 9.34 -5.22
CA LEU A 847 71.85 8.64 -4.04
C LEU A 847 72.35 9.26 -2.72
N ALA A 848 73.64 9.61 -2.64
CA ALA A 848 74.21 10.26 -1.45
C ALA A 848 73.64 11.67 -1.21
N LEU A 849 73.38 12.45 -2.26
CA LEU A 849 72.73 13.76 -2.17
C LEU A 849 71.26 13.66 -1.75
N VAL A 850 70.53 12.67 -2.26
CA VAL A 850 69.15 12.39 -1.85
C VAL A 850 69.09 11.97 -0.38
N VAL A 851 70.00 11.11 0.08
CA VAL A 851 70.09 10.73 1.50
C VAL A 851 70.48 11.92 2.39
N ALA A 852 71.41 12.77 1.95
CA ALA A 852 71.77 13.98 2.70
C ALA A 852 70.63 15.00 2.78
N GLY A 853 69.86 15.17 1.70
CA GLY A 853 68.64 15.99 1.71
C GLY A 853 67.56 15.43 2.63
N PHE A 854 67.38 14.10 2.62
CA PHE A 854 66.43 13.40 3.48
C PHE A 854 66.80 13.51 4.98
N VAL A 855 68.09 13.42 5.31
CA VAL A 855 68.59 13.64 6.69
C VAL A 855 68.48 15.12 7.11
N GLY A 856 68.60 16.07 6.18
CA GLY A 856 68.37 17.49 6.44
C GLY A 856 66.90 17.82 6.73
N VAL A 857 65.96 17.16 6.05
CA VAL A 857 64.51 17.28 6.30
C VAL A 857 64.12 16.63 7.63
N LEU A 858 64.75 15.50 8.00
CA LEU A 858 64.53 14.80 9.28
C LEU A 858 64.99 15.59 10.54
N LEU A 859 65.75 16.67 10.39
CA LEU A 859 66.25 17.50 11.50
C LEU A 859 65.50 18.84 11.67
N ILE A 860 64.55 19.16 10.80
CA ILE A 860 63.74 20.39 10.85
C ILE A 860 62.31 20.12 11.40
N SER A 861 61.89 18.86 11.51
CA SER A 861 60.60 18.49 12.13
C SER A 861 60.63 17.06 12.69
N PRO A 862 60.98 16.85 13.97
CA PRO A 862 60.87 15.56 14.61
C PRO A 862 59.46 15.45 15.21
N GLU A 863 58.53 14.85 14.46
CA GLU A 863 57.49 13.95 14.96
C GLU A 863 56.54 13.54 13.81
N SER A 864 56.93 12.48 13.10
CA SER A 864 55.99 11.43 12.67
C SER A 864 56.74 10.30 11.98
N ILE A 865 56.32 9.08 12.33
CA ILE A 865 56.62 7.77 11.73
C ILE A 865 57.76 6.96 12.38
N THR A 866 57.35 6.12 13.33
CA THR A 866 57.88 4.76 13.58
C THR A 866 56.67 3.83 13.46
N GLY A 867 56.59 2.66 12.81
CA GLY A 867 57.40 1.76 11.96
C GLY A 867 56.53 0.47 11.74
N PRO A 868 56.90 -0.57 10.96
CA PRO A 868 58.20 -0.82 10.33
C PRO A 868 58.17 -1.29 8.85
N ILE A 869 59.16 -0.82 8.10
CA ILE A 869 59.73 -1.49 6.93
C ILE A 869 60.63 -2.62 7.46
N GLN A 870 60.18 -3.87 7.39
CA GLN A 870 61.01 -5.06 7.43
C GLN A 870 60.52 -6.05 6.36
N SER A 871 60.95 -5.83 5.11
CA SER A 871 61.31 -6.87 4.13
C SER A 871 61.26 -6.31 2.71
N ALA A 872 62.38 -5.72 2.28
CA ALA A 872 62.69 -5.57 0.87
C ALA A 872 64.17 -5.87 0.72
N LEU A 873 64.51 -7.15 0.57
CA LEU A 873 65.55 -7.68 -0.33
C LEU A 873 65.78 -9.17 0.02
N ASP A 874 65.03 -10.06 -0.62
CA ASP A 874 65.66 -11.26 -1.21
C ASP A 874 64.84 -11.81 -2.40
N THR A 875 65.25 -11.34 -3.58
CA THR A 875 65.60 -12.07 -4.81
C THR A 875 64.71 -13.20 -5.41
N ALA A 876 64.31 -12.95 -6.66
CA ALA A 876 64.11 -13.87 -7.82
C ALA A 876 62.77 -14.59 -8.11
N LEU A 877 62.10 -14.10 -9.18
CA LEU A 877 61.13 -14.64 -10.16
C LEU A 877 60.85 -16.19 -10.22
N PRO A 878 59.72 -16.68 -10.82
CA PRO A 878 58.79 -16.01 -11.74
C PRO A 878 57.27 -16.18 -11.49
N LEU A 879 56.52 -15.38 -12.25
CA LEU A 879 55.08 -15.39 -12.55
C LEU A 879 54.43 -16.79 -12.55
N ALA A 880 53.40 -16.98 -11.71
CA ALA A 880 52.25 -17.87 -12.01
C ALA A 880 51.04 -17.74 -11.06
N ALA A 881 51.10 -17.03 -9.92
CA ALA A 881 50.04 -17.13 -8.90
C ALA A 881 49.25 -15.84 -8.58
N VAL A 882 49.46 -14.73 -9.29
CA VAL A 882 48.74 -13.45 -9.01
C VAL A 882 47.49 -13.26 -9.88
N LEU A 883 47.30 -14.07 -10.93
CA LEU A 883 46.11 -14.01 -11.78
C LEU A 883 44.88 -14.76 -11.19
N GLY A 884 45.04 -15.53 -10.11
CA GLY A 884 43.96 -16.29 -9.49
C GLY A 884 43.17 -15.57 -8.40
N VAL A 885 43.73 -14.51 -7.80
CA VAL A 885 43.09 -13.78 -6.67
C VAL A 885 42.38 -12.51 -7.14
N MET A 886 42.78 -11.93 -8.28
CA MET A 886 42.12 -10.72 -8.84
C MET A 886 40.79 -11.00 -9.55
N LEU A 887 40.46 -12.26 -9.86
CA LEU A 887 39.17 -12.64 -10.46
C LEU A 887 38.10 -13.07 -9.43
N ALA A 888 38.47 -13.28 -8.16
CA ALA A 888 37.52 -13.58 -7.09
C ALA A 888 37.01 -12.32 -6.36
N ALA A 889 37.77 -11.21 -6.39
CA ALA A 889 37.37 -9.93 -5.78
C ALA A 889 36.39 -9.12 -6.66
N GLY A 890 36.44 -9.27 -7.99
CA GLY A 890 35.58 -8.53 -8.92
C GLY A 890 34.11 -8.98 -8.94
N GLY A 891 33.86 -10.28 -8.75
CA GLY A 891 32.49 -10.83 -8.73
C GLY A 891 31.71 -10.52 -7.46
N LEU A 892 32.39 -10.47 -6.30
CA LEU A 892 31.77 -10.07 -5.03
C LEU A 892 31.56 -8.56 -4.95
N GLY A 893 32.48 -7.75 -5.52
CA GLY A 893 32.32 -6.29 -5.60
C GLY A 893 31.15 -5.85 -6.49
N TYR A 894 30.95 -6.51 -7.64
CA TYR A 894 29.83 -6.22 -8.53
C TYR A 894 28.48 -6.69 -7.93
N TRP A 895 28.44 -7.85 -7.28
CA TRP A 895 27.25 -8.35 -6.59
C TRP A 895 26.86 -7.50 -5.36
N TRP A 896 27.83 -6.94 -4.65
CA TRP A 896 27.60 -6.00 -3.54
C TRP A 896 27.18 -4.61 -4.05
N TYR A 897 27.76 -4.14 -5.16
CA TYR A 897 27.40 -2.88 -5.83
C TYR A 897 25.97 -2.91 -6.40
N THR A 898 25.52 -4.02 -7.00
CA THR A 898 24.14 -4.15 -7.50
C THR A 898 23.12 -4.39 -6.39
N ARG A 899 23.51 -4.96 -5.24
CA ARG A 899 22.64 -5.06 -4.06
C ARG A 899 22.53 -3.75 -3.29
N ARG A 900 23.56 -2.89 -3.33
CA ARG A 900 23.47 -1.53 -2.79
C ARG A 900 22.38 -0.74 -3.51
N LYS A 901 22.35 -0.74 -4.85
CA LYS A 901 21.27 -0.08 -5.63
C LYS A 901 19.86 -0.67 -5.45
N ALA A 902 19.71 -1.85 -4.86
CA ALA A 902 18.41 -2.47 -4.59
C ALA A 902 17.95 -2.35 -3.12
N ARG A 903 18.82 -1.88 -2.21
CA ARG A 903 18.46 -1.44 -0.84
C ARG A 903 18.58 0.06 -0.65
N ILE A 904 18.80 0.74 -1.75
CA ILE A 904 18.92 2.16 -1.89
C ILE A 904 17.85 2.53 -2.93
N ALA A 905 16.60 2.44 -2.50
CA ALA A 905 15.72 3.58 -2.69
C ALA A 905 16.29 4.62 -1.70
N GLU A 906 17.35 5.31 -2.13
CA GLU A 906 18.10 6.23 -1.28
C GLU A 906 17.12 7.32 -0.84
N ALA A 907 16.99 7.50 0.47
CA ALA A 907 16.51 8.72 1.05
C ALA A 907 17.30 9.85 0.40
N LYS A 908 16.70 10.54 -0.57
CA LYS A 908 17.25 11.78 -1.09
C LYS A 908 17.29 12.73 0.10
N ALA A 909 18.49 13.06 0.57
CA ALA A 909 18.64 14.13 1.52
C ALA A 909 18.10 15.41 0.85
N PRO A 910 17.31 16.22 1.56
CA PRO A 910 16.71 17.41 0.97
C PRO A 910 17.80 18.37 0.49
N GLU A 911 17.62 18.88 -0.72
CA GLU A 911 18.53 19.85 -1.33
C GLU A 911 18.22 21.24 -0.74
N THR A 912 19.26 21.96 -0.31
CA THR A 912 19.08 23.30 0.27
C THR A 912 19.74 24.36 -0.60
N VAL A 913 18.94 25.27 -1.13
CA VAL A 913 19.47 26.46 -1.80
C VAL A 913 19.48 27.59 -0.79
N PHE A 914 20.57 28.35 -0.75
CA PHE A 914 20.61 29.57 0.02
C PHE A 914 21.00 30.76 -0.85
N GLN A 915 20.22 31.81 -0.67
CA GLN A 915 20.41 33.08 -1.31
C GLN A 915 21.22 33.96 -0.37
N ILE A 916 22.35 34.46 -0.87
CA ILE A 916 23.09 35.51 -0.18
C ILE A 916 22.61 36.85 -0.75
N GLY A 917 21.45 37.29 -0.27
CA GLY A 917 20.82 38.53 -0.69
C GLY A 917 20.16 39.20 0.51
N GLY A 918 20.84 40.20 1.09
CA GLY A 918 20.25 41.07 2.08
C GLY A 918 19.46 42.20 1.43
N ASP A 919 18.37 42.60 2.07
CA ASP A 919 17.73 43.89 1.83
C ASP A 919 18.79 45.00 1.69
N LYS A 920 18.75 45.72 0.56
CA LYS A 920 19.31 47.08 0.55
C LYS A 920 18.51 47.89 1.56
N LYS A 921 19.16 48.44 2.57
CA LYS A 921 18.63 49.68 3.16
C LYS A 921 18.60 50.78 2.10
#